data_AF-A0A3D3JTI6-F1
#
_entry.id   AF-A0A3D3JTI6-F1
#
_cell.length_a   1.000
_cell.length_b   1.000
_cell.length_c   1.000
_cell.angle_alpha   90.00
_cell.angle_beta   90.00
_cell.angle_gamma   90.00
#
_symmetry.space_group_name_H-M   'P 1'
#
loop_
_entity.id
_entity.type
_entity.pdbx_description
1 polymer ?
#
loop_
_entity_poly.entity_id
_entity_poly.type
_entity_poly.pdbx_seq_one_letter_code
_entity_poly.pdbx_strand_id
1 'polypeptide(L)'
;MKNSPKYLAMFLLVTALGTLPSLAADNTDQRGAQAQAYRAGNEPVLANPDGSIIAEAEEFRIGKSAWRASEWGENYYAATFANSFLSRKAFLQAPEQCDTATATIRVNVPAAGRYVVLVRYEATYRFETQFKVKVQQAGKTLLDQLYGARDNVKVWAFKTGKDSSNLKKEVAWAWGAVENTVWEGHNAAVTLAKGIATISLTAGKQPSPAAKRNIDCVLLTTDEAHVKHQLAKATRLPFDGMLTQAGDVWLRVQNKSAAPLTLTVPKCREHSPYWVHIRRWKNVVVAAPAGKTTEWVDVGGLLDTLNDGQWSLTAKGEALDYTVELGLRNAAGKIARIADFAGTASTLNLAYDGDTRYSSQVRDQRDVLRDLMAYLRAQPLRGKRPTLTPIYCETFSKVKGDDAYNAAVDEFISLYNLELTGRDAGAQEGFSRRGFVDVRSVATPDLAAKCIAYGDSAKQIEVVSLGDEIGLKRPSGKTVTEDFRTWLKSEGLTPADVDPTAGGDWEKIVFGPGAAVAKPRLYYWSEKYQNAYGIAAIKERTDIIRKYLPNAGIGANFSPHHGFARQAYIGEVYKWVTLFRKEGMTMPWSEDYIWQLPVGSQQMNFINLDLSRAAIRGMDGMRIHYYVMPHWPGNTPMQWRRQFYGDLGHGMKDVNLFEFRPVQVAYTENHVTHNPMYGEILKSFYELGQFEDIVQKGAVRGGTAALWFSEVSDAWRDNQGSMSAAKRSMYTAILHQQLQLDFVVDQDATDGILAEYKVLYVTDPHLHSASAAAIAAWVKKGGRLLATAGAGMFDEYNQPNKVFRELLGVDQSALEAPAAKQIGYIKQDLPFVDPVDTVTWKHGDRTVAIPAFGACSRFAVKGAEVIGTFSDGTPAISRRAVGTGTAIYCGFLPSLSYYKPATPARPVDRGSSDASFSHFIPTAFDANASALIALPAAGVARQVTCSNPLVEAKIIQHKEGSVITLVNWSDGPVEDLTVTVNVRTRSSKAYLASGAPVTVVSKKKPAVFSLSLDVADALVLP
;
A
#
# COMPACT_ATOMS: atom_id res chain seq x y z
N MET A 1 43.85 43.64 0.70
CA MET A 1 44.20 44.84 -0.09
C MET A 1 44.14 44.48 -1.57
N LYS A 2 43.26 45.19 -2.33
CA LYS A 2 43.13 45.31 -3.81
C LYS A 2 42.81 44.02 -4.59
N ASN A 3 41.94 43.96 -5.60
CA ASN A 3 40.74 44.66 -6.08
C ASN A 3 40.29 43.81 -7.30
N SER A 4 38.99 43.53 -7.44
CA SER A 4 38.31 42.97 -8.64
C SER A 4 38.43 43.92 -9.88
N PRO A 5 37.74 43.74 -11.05
CA PRO A 5 36.75 42.72 -11.51
C PRO A 5 36.87 42.29 -13.01
N LYS A 6 36.04 41.33 -13.48
CA LYS A 6 35.01 41.50 -14.56
C LYS A 6 34.60 40.19 -15.25
N TYR A 7 33.31 39.92 -15.17
CA TYR A 7 32.51 39.13 -16.12
C TYR A 7 32.45 39.82 -17.50
N LEU A 8 32.43 39.05 -18.59
CA LEU A 8 31.43 39.06 -19.68
C LEU A 8 32.04 38.57 -21.01
N ALA A 9 31.27 37.75 -21.73
CA ALA A 9 31.43 37.29 -23.12
C ALA A 9 32.37 36.09 -23.39
N MET A 10 31.79 34.89 -23.52
CA MET A 10 31.73 34.14 -24.80
C MET A 10 30.89 32.87 -24.62
N PHE A 11 29.59 32.94 -24.90
CA PHE A 11 28.70 31.78 -25.01
C PHE A 11 28.05 31.86 -26.38
N LEU A 12 28.72 31.32 -27.40
CA LEU A 12 28.20 31.07 -28.75
C LEU A 12 29.30 30.42 -29.59
N LEU A 13 29.33 29.08 -29.62
CA LEU A 13 29.60 28.21 -30.79
C LEU A 13 29.94 26.79 -30.29
N VAL A 14 28.95 25.89 -30.25
CA VAL A 14 29.17 24.48 -30.64
C VAL A 14 27.87 24.00 -31.28
N THR A 15 27.81 24.10 -32.61
CA THR A 15 26.86 23.35 -33.43
C THR A 15 27.64 22.28 -34.19
N ALA A 16 27.07 21.08 -34.18
CA ALA A 16 27.36 19.94 -35.05
C ALA A 16 28.66 19.15 -34.76
N LEU A 17 28.49 17.97 -34.13
CA LEU A 17 28.94 16.66 -34.64
C LEU A 17 28.67 15.55 -33.61
N GLY A 18 27.93 14.51 -34.01
CA GLY A 18 27.90 13.20 -33.34
C GLY A 18 26.77 12.98 -32.34
N THR A 19 25.58 12.60 -32.82
CA THR A 19 24.52 11.99 -32.01
C THR A 19 24.98 10.64 -31.46
N LEU A 20 25.50 10.64 -30.24
CA LEU A 20 25.43 9.45 -29.37
C LEU A 20 23.97 9.32 -28.91
N PRO A 21 23.36 8.12 -28.92
CA PRO A 21 22.07 7.94 -28.28
C PRO A 21 22.25 8.26 -26.80
N SER A 22 21.56 9.29 -26.33
CA SER A 22 21.53 9.61 -24.91
C SER A 22 21.07 8.36 -24.18
N LEU A 23 21.86 7.91 -23.20
CA LEU A 23 21.39 7.00 -22.16
C LEU A 23 20.00 7.45 -21.76
N ALA A 24 19.00 6.59 -21.95
CA ALA A 24 17.62 6.85 -21.60
C ALA A 24 17.53 6.99 -20.07
N ALA A 25 17.84 8.19 -19.57
CA ALA A 25 17.28 8.64 -18.31
C ALA A 25 15.76 8.61 -18.49
N ASP A 26 15.06 8.07 -17.50
CA ASP A 26 13.60 8.02 -17.43
C ASP A 26 13.09 9.46 -17.55
N ASN A 27 12.71 9.87 -18.77
CA ASN A 27 12.41 11.27 -19.09
C ASN A 27 10.95 11.61 -18.77
N THR A 28 10.42 10.96 -17.73
CA THR A 28 9.05 11.14 -17.20
C THR A 28 8.84 12.56 -16.67
N ASP A 29 9.91 13.24 -16.25
CA ASP A 29 9.88 14.56 -15.61
C ASP A 29 9.62 15.74 -16.57
N GLN A 30 9.11 15.47 -17.79
CA GLN A 30 8.87 16.49 -18.81
C GLN A 30 7.58 16.29 -19.63
N ARG A 31 6.65 15.39 -19.27
CA ARG A 31 5.41 15.18 -20.08
C ARG A 31 4.52 16.41 -20.10
N GLY A 32 4.38 17.11 -19.00
CA GLY A 32 3.62 18.37 -18.94
C GLY A 32 4.18 19.42 -19.91
N ALA A 33 5.52 19.53 -19.98
CA ALA A 33 6.18 20.44 -20.92
C ALA A 33 6.03 19.96 -22.38
N GLN A 34 6.18 18.67 -22.64
CA GLN A 34 6.01 18.06 -23.96
C GLN A 34 4.56 18.23 -24.48
N ALA A 35 3.58 18.06 -23.60
CA ALA A 35 2.17 18.24 -23.93
C ALA A 35 1.83 19.70 -24.27
N GLN A 36 2.35 20.67 -23.51
CA GLN A 36 2.20 22.10 -23.84
C GLN A 36 2.84 22.45 -25.19
N ALA A 37 3.93 21.78 -25.56
CA ALA A 37 4.59 21.99 -26.85
C ALA A 37 3.83 21.34 -28.02
N TYR A 38 3.07 20.26 -27.79
CA TYR A 38 2.44 19.44 -28.83
C TYR A 38 1.51 20.25 -29.77
N ARG A 39 0.78 21.24 -29.23
CA ARG A 39 -0.10 22.16 -29.99
C ARG A 39 0.31 23.62 -29.91
N ALA A 40 1.61 23.90 -29.83
CA ALA A 40 2.12 25.27 -29.74
C ALA A 40 1.67 26.17 -30.91
N GLY A 41 1.47 25.59 -32.10
CA GLY A 41 0.98 26.26 -33.32
C GLY A 41 -0.52 26.57 -33.31
N ASN A 42 -1.23 26.32 -32.21
CA ASN A 42 -2.68 26.54 -32.06
C ASN A 42 -3.52 25.65 -32.99
N GLU A 43 -3.01 24.45 -33.28
CA GLU A 43 -3.67 23.41 -34.05
C GLU A 43 -4.92 22.91 -33.30
N PRO A 44 -6.06 22.70 -33.99
CA PRO A 44 -7.24 22.16 -33.35
C PRO A 44 -7.09 20.66 -33.06
N VAL A 45 -7.68 20.20 -31.96
CA VAL A 45 -7.90 18.77 -31.71
C VAL A 45 -8.81 18.21 -32.80
N LEU A 46 -8.40 17.08 -33.38
CA LEU A 46 -9.16 16.39 -34.42
C LEU A 46 -10.06 15.32 -33.80
N ALA A 47 -11.16 14.99 -34.47
CA ALA A 47 -12.02 13.91 -34.03
C ALA A 47 -11.38 12.54 -34.27
N ASN A 48 -11.63 11.62 -33.35
CA ASN A 48 -11.35 10.20 -33.47
C ASN A 48 -12.19 9.58 -34.61
N PRO A 49 -11.85 8.36 -35.07
CA PRO A 49 -12.62 7.67 -36.11
C PRO A 49 -14.10 7.47 -35.79
N ASP A 50 -14.48 7.42 -34.52
CA ASP A 50 -15.88 7.31 -34.07
C ASP A 50 -16.62 8.66 -33.98
N GLY A 51 -15.95 9.77 -34.34
CA GLY A 51 -16.48 11.13 -34.31
C GLY A 51 -16.38 11.83 -32.96
N SER A 52 -15.89 11.15 -31.91
CA SER A 52 -15.61 11.78 -30.62
C SER A 52 -14.39 12.70 -30.68
N ILE A 53 -14.33 13.71 -29.82
CA ILE A 53 -13.18 14.60 -29.68
C ILE A 53 -12.69 14.50 -28.24
N ILE A 54 -11.45 14.06 -28.05
CA ILE A 54 -10.78 13.99 -26.74
C ILE A 54 -9.75 15.11 -26.70
N ALA A 55 -10.03 16.14 -25.92
CA ALA A 55 -9.10 17.21 -25.63
C ALA A 55 -8.40 16.93 -24.30
N GLU A 56 -7.15 16.46 -24.37
CA GLU A 56 -6.29 16.26 -23.21
C GLU A 56 -6.04 17.62 -22.54
N ALA A 57 -6.26 17.70 -21.23
CA ALA A 57 -6.31 18.97 -20.52
C ALA A 57 -4.94 19.65 -20.47
N GLU A 58 -3.87 18.87 -20.36
CA GLU A 58 -2.49 19.31 -20.37
C GLU A 58 -2.06 19.97 -21.70
N GLU A 59 -2.85 19.85 -22.77
CA GLU A 59 -2.61 20.49 -24.07
C GLU A 59 -3.31 21.88 -24.19
N PHE A 60 -4.10 22.27 -23.19
CA PHE A 60 -4.78 23.57 -23.22
C PHE A 60 -3.75 24.70 -23.11
N ARG A 61 -3.92 25.75 -23.93
CA ARG A 61 -3.06 26.93 -23.90
C ARG A 61 -3.31 27.72 -22.62
N ILE A 62 -2.29 27.82 -21.78
CA ILE A 62 -2.39 28.43 -20.44
C ILE A 62 -2.14 29.94 -20.42
N GLY A 63 -1.36 30.54 -21.34
CA GLY A 63 -1.06 31.98 -21.30
C GLY A 63 -0.49 32.45 -19.94
N LYS A 64 -0.79 33.69 -19.51
CA LYS A 64 -0.50 34.15 -18.13
C LYS A 64 -1.65 33.71 -17.22
N SER A 65 -1.50 32.56 -16.59
CA SER A 65 -2.58 31.89 -15.85
C SER A 65 -2.04 31.10 -14.67
N ALA A 66 -2.91 30.78 -13.71
CA ALA A 66 -2.58 29.88 -12.60
C ALA A 66 -2.62 28.40 -13.00
N TRP A 67 -3.09 28.09 -14.22
CA TRP A 67 -3.04 26.74 -14.79
C TRP A 67 -1.61 26.36 -15.17
N ARG A 68 -1.23 25.11 -14.91
CA ARG A 68 0.01 24.48 -15.36
C ARG A 68 -0.26 23.06 -15.85
N ALA A 69 0.45 22.62 -16.88
CA ALA A 69 0.54 21.19 -17.19
C ALA A 69 1.48 20.53 -16.16
N SER A 70 1.07 19.40 -15.60
CA SER A 70 1.78 18.67 -14.54
C SER A 70 1.94 17.20 -14.92
N GLU A 71 2.92 16.56 -14.27
CA GLU A 71 3.33 15.17 -14.49
C GLU A 71 2.48 14.21 -13.66
N TRP A 72 2.06 13.09 -14.24
CA TRP A 72 1.45 12.00 -13.47
C TRP A 72 2.37 11.53 -12.34
N GLY A 73 1.78 11.34 -11.16
CA GLY A 73 2.53 11.16 -9.91
C GLY A 73 2.48 12.39 -8.99
N GLU A 74 2.35 13.60 -9.56
CA GLU A 74 2.09 14.84 -8.79
C GLU A 74 0.59 15.04 -8.45
N ASN A 75 -0.29 14.28 -9.11
CA ASN A 75 -1.72 14.27 -8.87
C ASN A 75 -2.08 13.45 -7.61
N TYR A 76 -3.36 13.43 -7.25
CA TYR A 76 -3.82 12.73 -6.05
C TYR A 76 -3.93 11.20 -6.24
N TYR A 77 -3.82 10.67 -7.45
CA TYR A 77 -3.93 9.24 -7.73
C TYR A 77 -2.94 8.73 -8.79
N ALA A 78 -1.91 8.02 -8.32
CA ALA A 78 -0.93 7.30 -9.12
C ALA A 78 -0.53 6.01 -8.36
N ALA A 79 -1.20 4.88 -8.62
CA ALA A 79 -1.00 3.64 -7.87
C ALA A 79 -1.01 2.40 -8.76
N THR A 80 -0.26 1.35 -8.43
CA THR A 80 -0.18 0.07 -9.17
C THR A 80 -1.43 -0.83 -9.03
N PHE A 81 -2.61 -0.23 -8.86
CA PHE A 81 -3.86 -0.97 -8.71
C PHE A 81 -4.64 -0.96 -10.02
N ALA A 82 -5.49 -1.98 -10.21
CA ALA A 82 -6.31 -2.21 -11.41
C ALA A 82 -7.46 -1.18 -11.56
N ASN A 83 -7.11 0.10 -11.53
CA ASN A 83 -7.97 1.26 -11.47
C ASN A 83 -7.58 2.30 -12.53
N SER A 84 -8.31 3.41 -12.52
CA SER A 84 -8.22 4.54 -13.45
C SER A 84 -7.00 5.44 -13.21
N PHE A 85 -6.03 5.40 -14.12
CA PHE A 85 -4.94 6.38 -14.22
C PHE A 85 -5.34 7.58 -15.07
N LEU A 86 -4.51 8.62 -15.11
CA LEU A 86 -4.71 9.75 -16.03
C LEU A 86 -4.39 9.36 -17.48
N SER A 87 -5.15 9.89 -18.43
CA SER A 87 -4.88 9.69 -19.86
C SER A 87 -3.53 10.31 -20.19
N ARG A 88 -2.65 9.56 -20.85
CA ARG A 88 -1.32 10.03 -21.30
C ARG A 88 -0.42 10.57 -20.19
N LYS A 89 -0.66 10.15 -18.95
CA LYS A 89 0.23 10.40 -17.81
C LYS A 89 0.59 11.89 -17.62
N ALA A 90 -0.31 12.79 -17.96
CA ALA A 90 -0.19 14.22 -17.71
C ALA A 90 -1.58 14.80 -17.43
N PHE A 91 -1.63 16.01 -16.89
CA PHE A 91 -2.90 16.69 -16.59
C PHE A 91 -2.72 18.20 -16.47
N LEU A 92 -3.84 18.93 -16.44
CA LEU A 92 -3.86 20.35 -16.16
C LEU A 92 -4.20 20.62 -14.71
N GLN A 93 -3.32 21.32 -14.00
CA GLN A 93 -3.47 21.66 -12.60
C GLN A 93 -3.74 23.15 -12.39
N ALA A 94 -4.68 23.48 -11.50
CA ALA A 94 -4.79 24.79 -10.86
C ALA A 94 -4.68 24.63 -9.34
N PRO A 95 -4.12 25.63 -8.63
CA PRO A 95 -4.04 25.61 -7.17
C PRO A 95 -5.42 25.60 -6.51
N GLU A 96 -5.45 25.27 -5.22
CA GLU A 96 -6.68 25.22 -4.40
C GLU A 96 -7.44 26.54 -4.43
N GLN A 97 -6.73 27.67 -4.47
CA GLN A 97 -7.27 29.01 -4.59
C GLN A 97 -6.46 29.81 -5.60
N CYS A 98 -7.13 30.55 -6.47
CA CYS A 98 -6.51 31.51 -7.38
C CYS A 98 -7.51 32.61 -7.77
N ASP A 99 -6.98 33.70 -8.31
CA ASP A 99 -7.77 34.60 -9.13
C ASP A 99 -8.23 33.89 -10.41
N THR A 100 -9.15 34.50 -11.15
CA THR A 100 -9.69 33.89 -12.37
C THR A 100 -8.59 33.55 -13.37
N ALA A 101 -8.45 32.26 -13.67
CA ALA A 101 -7.42 31.70 -14.53
C ALA A 101 -8.11 30.87 -15.61
N THR A 102 -7.82 31.17 -16.88
CA THR A 102 -8.45 30.50 -18.03
C THR A 102 -7.40 29.83 -18.90
N ALA A 103 -7.63 28.58 -19.28
CA ALA A 103 -6.87 27.86 -20.30
C ALA A 103 -7.82 27.49 -21.45
N THR A 104 -7.33 27.49 -22.69
CA THR A 104 -8.18 27.29 -23.88
C THR A 104 -7.61 26.29 -24.87
N ILE A 105 -8.47 25.54 -25.54
CA ILE A 105 -8.09 24.68 -26.67
C ILE A 105 -9.09 24.82 -27.82
N ARG A 106 -8.61 24.67 -29.04
CA ARG A 106 -9.44 24.63 -30.24
C ARG A 106 -9.75 23.19 -30.61
N VAL A 107 -10.98 22.94 -31.06
CA VAL A 107 -11.39 21.62 -31.56
C VAL A 107 -12.00 21.77 -32.95
N ASN A 108 -11.76 20.79 -33.82
CA ASN A 108 -12.38 20.73 -35.13
C ASN A 108 -13.59 19.79 -35.10
N VAL A 109 -14.78 20.37 -35.07
CA VAL A 109 -16.04 19.64 -35.02
C VAL A 109 -16.31 18.99 -36.39
N PRO A 110 -16.36 17.65 -36.49
CA PRO A 110 -16.41 16.96 -37.78
C PRO A 110 -17.76 17.11 -38.50
N ALA A 111 -18.85 17.20 -37.73
CA ALA A 111 -20.22 17.33 -38.23
C ALA A 111 -21.09 18.17 -37.28
N ALA A 112 -22.14 18.79 -37.80
CA ALA A 112 -23.09 19.48 -36.94
C ALA A 112 -23.88 18.46 -36.10
N GLY A 113 -24.12 18.75 -34.81
CA GLY A 113 -24.81 17.83 -33.92
C GLY A 113 -24.87 18.29 -32.48
N ARG A 114 -25.55 17.49 -31.66
CA ARG A 114 -25.59 17.63 -30.20
C ARG A 114 -24.49 16.76 -29.61
N TYR A 115 -23.56 17.40 -28.91
CA TYR A 115 -22.41 16.77 -28.26
C TYR A 115 -22.59 16.79 -26.75
N VAL A 116 -22.50 15.62 -26.11
CA VAL A 116 -22.35 15.52 -24.64
C VAL A 116 -20.97 16.04 -24.27
N VAL A 117 -20.88 16.83 -23.19
CA VAL A 117 -19.63 17.42 -22.69
C VAL A 117 -19.23 16.73 -21.39
N LEU A 118 -18.47 15.64 -21.55
CA LEU A 118 -17.93 14.87 -20.44
C LEU A 118 -16.56 15.41 -20.05
N VAL A 119 -16.29 15.51 -18.75
CA VAL A 119 -15.00 15.94 -18.23
C VAL A 119 -14.50 14.91 -17.24
N ARG A 120 -13.23 14.52 -17.37
CA ARG A 120 -12.54 13.64 -16.43
C ARG A 120 -11.58 14.46 -15.58
N TYR A 121 -11.63 14.29 -14.26
CA TYR A 121 -10.83 15.05 -13.30
C TYR A 121 -10.81 14.35 -11.94
N GLU A 122 -9.98 14.83 -11.00
CA GLU A 122 -9.94 14.32 -9.63
C GLU A 122 -10.89 15.09 -8.69
N ALA A 123 -11.81 14.37 -8.04
CA ALA A 123 -12.74 14.86 -7.02
C ALA A 123 -12.37 14.29 -5.65
N THR A 124 -11.68 15.10 -4.85
CA THR A 124 -11.17 14.70 -3.53
C THR A 124 -12.27 14.74 -2.46
N TYR A 125 -12.45 13.63 -1.73
CA TYR A 125 -13.45 13.51 -0.67
C TYR A 125 -13.32 14.61 0.40
N ARG A 126 -14.42 15.32 0.69
CA ARG A 126 -14.58 16.49 1.58
C ARG A 126 -14.10 17.83 1.05
N PHE A 127 -13.42 17.90 -0.09
CA PHE A 127 -12.86 19.14 -0.62
C PHE A 127 -13.53 19.58 -1.93
N GLU A 128 -13.64 20.88 -2.14
CA GLU A 128 -14.07 21.45 -3.43
C GLU A 128 -12.94 21.37 -4.47
N THR A 129 -13.30 21.04 -5.72
CA THR A 129 -12.41 21.10 -6.89
C THR A 129 -13.06 21.83 -8.07
N GLN A 130 -13.75 22.93 -7.79
CA GLN A 130 -14.60 23.66 -8.71
C GLN A 130 -13.86 24.35 -9.86
N PHE A 131 -14.33 24.15 -11.09
CA PHE A 131 -13.92 24.87 -12.30
C PHE A 131 -15.09 24.97 -13.28
N LYS A 132 -15.01 25.90 -14.25
CA LYS A 132 -16.01 26.03 -15.31
C LYS A 132 -15.50 25.52 -16.64
N VAL A 133 -16.37 24.86 -17.39
CA VAL A 133 -16.16 24.54 -18.80
C VAL A 133 -17.05 25.44 -19.64
N LYS A 134 -16.43 26.18 -20.56
CA LYS A 134 -17.10 27.03 -21.53
C LYS A 134 -16.84 26.52 -22.95
N VAL A 135 -17.88 26.35 -23.75
CA VAL A 135 -17.77 26.00 -25.17
C VAL A 135 -18.28 27.15 -26.01
N GLN A 136 -17.44 27.62 -26.93
CA GLN A 136 -17.74 28.75 -27.81
C GLN A 136 -17.55 28.37 -29.27
N GLN A 137 -18.45 28.86 -30.14
CA GLN A 137 -18.34 28.70 -31.58
C GLN A 137 -18.92 29.94 -32.27
N ALA A 138 -18.24 30.42 -33.32
CA ALA A 138 -18.61 31.62 -34.05
C ALA A 138 -18.88 32.85 -33.15
N GLY A 139 -18.04 33.05 -32.12
CA GLY A 139 -18.13 34.16 -31.17
C GLY A 139 -19.25 34.05 -30.13
N LYS A 140 -20.06 32.99 -30.14
CA LYS A 140 -21.15 32.75 -29.18
C LYS A 140 -20.73 31.74 -28.13
N THR A 141 -21.10 32.00 -26.87
CA THR A 141 -21.03 31.00 -25.79
C THR A 141 -22.23 30.08 -25.88
N LEU A 142 -21.99 28.79 -26.12
CA LEU A 142 -23.03 27.78 -26.30
C LEU A 142 -23.18 26.87 -25.07
N LEU A 143 -22.15 26.82 -24.21
CA LEU A 143 -22.18 26.19 -22.89
C LEU A 143 -21.30 27.01 -21.94
N ASP A 144 -21.75 27.20 -20.69
CA ASP A 144 -20.97 27.72 -19.57
C ASP A 144 -21.46 27.02 -18.30
N GLN A 145 -20.75 25.99 -17.87
CA GLN A 145 -21.20 25.09 -16.81
C GLN A 145 -20.12 24.90 -15.74
N LEU A 146 -20.57 24.84 -14.48
CA LEU A 146 -19.73 24.53 -13.31
C LEU A 146 -19.57 23.01 -13.17
N TYR A 147 -18.33 22.57 -13.02
CA TYR A 147 -17.90 21.20 -12.74
C TYR A 147 -17.11 21.19 -11.43
N GLY A 148 -16.92 20.00 -10.83
CA GLY A 148 -16.02 19.85 -9.68
C GLY A 148 -16.57 20.32 -8.33
N ALA A 149 -17.80 20.84 -8.27
CA ALA A 149 -18.43 21.17 -7.00
C ALA A 149 -18.77 19.88 -6.24
N ARG A 150 -18.56 19.86 -4.92
CA ARG A 150 -18.88 18.67 -4.10
C ARG A 150 -20.32 18.20 -4.28
N ASP A 151 -21.24 19.15 -4.39
CA ASP A 151 -22.66 18.91 -4.58
C ASP A 151 -23.07 18.44 -5.98
N ASN A 152 -22.18 18.52 -6.98
CA ASN A 152 -22.49 18.03 -8.32
C ASN A 152 -22.51 16.50 -8.35
N VAL A 153 -23.45 15.92 -9.10
CA VAL A 153 -23.49 14.48 -9.35
C VAL A 153 -22.38 14.11 -10.33
N LYS A 154 -21.51 13.20 -9.88
CA LYS A 154 -20.37 12.68 -10.63
C LYS A 154 -20.58 11.20 -10.90
N VAL A 155 -19.81 10.67 -11.84
CA VAL A 155 -19.76 9.27 -12.19
C VAL A 155 -18.46 8.70 -11.59
N TRP A 156 -18.60 7.92 -10.53
CA TRP A 156 -17.49 7.36 -9.76
C TRP A 156 -17.02 6.01 -10.30
N ALA A 157 -15.79 5.65 -9.96
CA ALA A 157 -15.11 4.43 -10.39
C ALA A 157 -15.91 3.14 -10.12
N PHE A 158 -16.58 3.00 -8.97
CA PHE A 158 -17.32 1.77 -8.62
C PHE A 158 -18.73 2.04 -8.11
N LYS A 159 -19.57 1.01 -8.18
CA LYS A 159 -20.88 0.98 -7.53
C LYS A 159 -20.69 0.73 -6.02
N THR A 160 -21.42 1.46 -5.17
CA THR A 160 -21.33 1.31 -3.70
C THR A 160 -22.68 1.09 -3.03
N GLY A 161 -22.68 0.22 -2.02
CA GLY A 161 -23.83 0.01 -1.14
C GLY A 161 -25.00 -0.68 -1.85
N LYS A 162 -26.23 -0.40 -1.37
CA LYS A 162 -27.48 -0.96 -1.93
C LYS A 162 -27.89 -0.33 -3.27
N ASP A 163 -27.32 0.82 -3.61
CA ASP A 163 -27.61 1.55 -4.84
C ASP A 163 -26.60 1.12 -5.92
N SER A 164 -27.07 0.44 -6.95
CA SER A 164 -26.26 -0.13 -8.03
C SER A 164 -25.86 0.90 -9.09
N SER A 165 -25.59 2.14 -8.66
CA SER A 165 -25.26 3.29 -9.51
C SER A 165 -23.89 3.86 -9.20
N ASN A 166 -23.16 4.25 -10.25
CA ASN A 166 -21.92 5.03 -10.17
C ASN A 166 -22.20 6.54 -9.98
N LEU A 167 -23.46 6.97 -10.09
CA LEU A 167 -23.84 8.38 -9.98
C LEU A 167 -23.99 8.79 -8.52
N LYS A 168 -23.01 9.55 -8.01
CA LYS A 168 -22.98 10.03 -6.62
C LYS A 168 -22.38 11.44 -6.56
N LYS A 169 -22.78 12.22 -5.55
CA LYS A 169 -22.15 13.52 -5.29
C LYS A 169 -20.73 13.35 -4.75
N GLU A 170 -20.57 12.43 -3.81
CA GLU A 170 -19.35 12.19 -3.06
C GLU A 170 -19.33 10.73 -2.56
N VAL A 171 -18.15 10.11 -2.50
CA VAL A 171 -17.97 8.73 -2.04
C VAL A 171 -16.77 8.65 -1.10
N ALA A 172 -16.92 7.87 -0.03
CA ALA A 172 -15.82 7.34 0.76
C ALA A 172 -15.91 5.81 0.77
N TRP A 173 -14.86 5.14 0.32
CA TRP A 173 -14.82 3.69 0.24
C TRP A 173 -14.51 3.07 1.60
N ALA A 174 -14.89 1.80 1.81
CA ALA A 174 -14.57 1.10 3.06
C ALA A 174 -13.05 0.96 3.29
N TRP A 175 -12.27 0.95 2.21
CA TRP A 175 -10.80 0.94 2.23
C TRP A 175 -10.17 2.36 2.22
N GLY A 176 -10.97 3.42 2.30
CA GLY A 176 -10.49 4.81 2.29
C GLY A 176 -10.83 5.56 1.00
N ALA A 177 -11.00 6.88 1.08
CA ALA A 177 -11.52 7.73 0.00
C ALA A 177 -10.45 8.18 -1.01
N VAL A 178 -9.66 7.23 -1.52
CA VAL A 178 -8.47 7.49 -2.34
C VAL A 178 -8.72 7.36 -3.84
N GLU A 179 -9.71 6.57 -4.29
CA GLU A 179 -10.13 6.54 -5.69
C GLU A 179 -11.00 7.76 -6.01
N ASN A 180 -10.35 8.81 -6.49
CA ASN A 180 -10.90 10.16 -6.66
C ASN A 180 -11.05 10.59 -8.13
N THR A 181 -10.56 9.81 -9.10
CA THR A 181 -10.80 10.08 -10.53
C THR A 181 -12.26 9.85 -10.89
N VAL A 182 -12.92 10.87 -11.44
CA VAL A 182 -14.34 10.87 -11.77
C VAL A 182 -14.59 11.39 -13.18
N TRP A 183 -15.77 11.05 -13.71
CA TRP A 183 -16.36 11.76 -14.83
C TRP A 183 -17.54 12.63 -14.38
N GLU A 184 -17.75 13.76 -15.04
CA GLU A 184 -18.93 14.61 -14.85
C GLU A 184 -19.44 15.13 -16.21
N GLY A 185 -20.70 15.57 -16.27
CA GLY A 185 -21.30 16.13 -17.48
C GLY A 185 -22.09 15.12 -18.31
N HIS A 186 -22.44 13.96 -17.75
CA HIS A 186 -23.28 12.95 -18.41
C HIS A 186 -24.67 13.47 -18.84
N ASN A 187 -25.11 14.59 -18.28
CA ASN A 187 -26.33 15.33 -18.63
C ASN A 187 -26.05 16.73 -19.24
N ALA A 188 -24.78 17.10 -19.42
CA ALA A 188 -24.34 18.33 -20.05
C ALA A 188 -24.16 18.13 -21.54
N ALA A 189 -24.70 19.02 -22.37
CA ALA A 189 -24.54 18.93 -23.82
C ALA A 189 -24.61 20.29 -24.49
N VAL A 190 -23.98 20.37 -25.66
CA VAL A 190 -23.89 21.57 -26.49
C VAL A 190 -24.21 21.21 -27.95
N THR A 191 -24.93 22.08 -28.65
CA THR A 191 -25.17 21.92 -30.09
C THR A 191 -24.11 22.69 -30.86
N LEU A 192 -23.33 22.01 -31.69
CA LEU A 192 -22.24 22.58 -32.47
C LEU A 192 -22.51 22.42 -33.97
N ALA A 193 -22.07 23.40 -34.76
CA ALA A 193 -21.94 23.29 -36.20
C ALA A 193 -20.60 22.64 -36.57
N LYS A 194 -20.49 22.10 -37.79
CA LYS A 194 -19.22 21.65 -38.36
C LYS A 194 -18.22 22.82 -38.39
N GLY A 195 -16.97 22.57 -37.99
CA GLY A 195 -15.88 23.55 -37.99
C GLY A 195 -15.31 23.83 -36.61
N ILE A 196 -14.60 24.94 -36.46
CA ILE A 196 -13.83 25.24 -35.25
C ILE A 196 -14.74 25.65 -34.09
N ALA A 197 -14.55 25.03 -32.93
CA ALA A 197 -15.03 25.50 -31.64
C ALA A 197 -13.85 25.71 -30.68
N THR A 198 -14.07 26.49 -29.62
CA THR A 198 -13.09 26.73 -28.54
C THR A 198 -13.67 26.22 -27.23
N ILE A 199 -12.91 25.41 -26.51
CA ILE A 199 -13.22 24.97 -25.15
C ILE A 199 -12.32 25.76 -24.20
N SER A 200 -12.89 26.31 -23.13
CA SER A 200 -12.14 27.01 -22.08
C SER A 200 -12.38 26.36 -20.72
N LEU A 201 -11.30 26.13 -19.97
CA LEU A 201 -11.32 25.73 -18.56
C LEU A 201 -11.03 26.96 -17.71
N THR A 202 -11.91 27.29 -16.77
CA THR A 202 -11.74 28.47 -15.89
C THR A 202 -11.75 28.06 -14.42
N ALA A 203 -10.63 28.31 -13.73
CA ALA A 203 -10.52 28.21 -12.27
C ALA A 203 -10.63 29.60 -11.65
N GLY A 204 -11.00 29.67 -10.37
CA GLY A 204 -11.06 30.89 -9.58
C GLY A 204 -11.19 30.55 -8.11
N LYS A 205 -11.72 31.47 -7.30
CA LYS A 205 -12.02 31.18 -5.89
C LYS A 205 -13.09 30.08 -5.77
N GLN A 206 -12.90 29.17 -4.83
CA GLN A 206 -13.87 28.12 -4.48
C GLN A 206 -14.09 28.04 -2.98
N PRO A 207 -15.20 27.46 -2.49
CA PRO A 207 -15.44 27.29 -1.06
C PRO A 207 -14.36 26.40 -0.41
N SER A 208 -14.15 26.60 0.90
CA SER A 208 -13.25 25.77 1.71
C SER A 208 -14.02 24.65 2.45
N PRO A 209 -13.39 23.49 2.72
CA PRO A 209 -12.01 23.16 2.36
C PRO A 209 -11.88 22.89 0.85
N ALA A 210 -10.76 23.33 0.27
CA ALA A 210 -10.51 23.34 -1.16
C ALA A 210 -9.30 22.47 -1.51
N ALA A 211 -9.35 21.78 -2.63
CA ALA A 211 -8.25 20.99 -3.18
C ALA A 211 -7.82 21.53 -4.55
N LYS A 212 -6.64 21.12 -5.01
CA LYS A 212 -6.14 21.47 -6.35
C LYS A 212 -7.11 20.89 -7.38
N ARG A 213 -7.30 21.60 -8.50
CA ARG A 213 -8.06 21.06 -9.63
C ARG A 213 -7.10 20.35 -10.54
N ASN A 214 -7.20 19.03 -10.62
CA ASN A 214 -6.44 18.21 -11.56
C ASN A 214 -7.42 17.70 -12.62
N ILE A 215 -7.38 18.31 -13.80
CA ILE A 215 -8.25 17.97 -14.93
C ILE A 215 -7.45 17.10 -15.89
N ASP A 216 -8.04 15.97 -16.27
CA ASP A 216 -7.43 14.97 -17.16
C ASP A 216 -7.79 15.25 -18.62
N CYS A 217 -9.07 15.20 -18.97
CA CYS A 217 -9.51 15.47 -20.34
C CYS A 217 -10.95 15.99 -20.43
N VAL A 218 -11.26 16.61 -21.57
CA VAL A 218 -12.63 16.96 -21.98
C VAL A 218 -13.00 16.14 -23.21
N LEU A 219 -14.06 15.34 -23.10
CA LEU A 219 -14.60 14.49 -24.16
C LEU A 219 -15.90 15.10 -24.71
N LEU A 220 -15.93 15.34 -26.01
CA LEU A 220 -17.14 15.65 -26.77
C LEU A 220 -17.59 14.43 -27.57
N THR A 221 -18.82 13.96 -27.39
CA THR A 221 -19.36 12.84 -28.16
C THR A 221 -20.82 13.03 -28.55
N THR A 222 -21.18 12.62 -29.76
CA THR A 222 -22.58 12.55 -30.21
C THR A 222 -23.26 11.22 -29.86
N ASP A 223 -22.50 10.20 -29.40
CA ASP A 223 -23.03 8.87 -29.08
C ASP A 223 -23.64 8.84 -27.66
N GLU A 224 -24.76 9.56 -27.48
CA GLU A 224 -25.53 9.55 -26.22
C GLU A 224 -26.00 8.15 -25.81
N ALA A 225 -26.25 7.28 -26.80
CA ALA A 225 -26.67 5.90 -26.56
C ALA A 225 -25.56 5.10 -25.89
N HIS A 226 -24.30 5.28 -26.30
CA HIS A 226 -23.16 4.67 -25.63
C HIS A 226 -22.95 5.22 -24.23
N VAL A 227 -23.10 6.54 -24.03
CA VAL A 227 -23.00 7.15 -22.69
C VAL A 227 -24.02 6.52 -21.74
N LYS A 228 -25.29 6.42 -22.16
CA LYS A 228 -26.36 5.77 -21.38
C LYS A 228 -26.09 4.29 -21.15
N HIS A 229 -25.56 3.59 -22.15
CA HIS A 229 -25.20 2.17 -22.04
C HIS A 229 -24.11 1.94 -20.99
N GLN A 230 -23.05 2.76 -21.01
CA GLN A 230 -21.96 2.70 -20.04
C GLN A 230 -22.49 2.90 -18.61
N LEU A 231 -23.30 3.94 -18.37
CA LEU A 231 -23.89 4.19 -17.04
C LEU A 231 -24.79 3.04 -16.57
N ALA A 232 -25.53 2.42 -17.47
CA ALA A 232 -26.44 1.33 -17.13
C ALA A 232 -25.70 0.00 -16.88
N LYS A 233 -24.61 -0.27 -17.60
CA LYS A 233 -23.99 -1.61 -17.68
C LYS A 233 -22.61 -1.70 -17.04
N ALA A 234 -21.81 -0.64 -17.04
CA ALA A 234 -20.50 -0.68 -16.40
C ALA A 234 -20.68 -0.89 -14.90
N THR A 235 -19.93 -1.82 -14.33
CA THR A 235 -19.85 -2.03 -12.87
C THR A 235 -18.64 -1.30 -12.28
N ARG A 236 -17.68 -0.96 -13.13
CA ARG A 236 -16.37 -0.39 -12.80
C ARG A 236 -15.91 0.55 -13.93
N LEU A 237 -15.25 1.65 -13.57
CA LEU A 237 -14.56 2.60 -14.45
C LEU A 237 -15.34 2.95 -15.74
N PRO A 238 -16.58 3.47 -15.63
CA PRO A 238 -17.37 3.88 -16.78
C PRO A 238 -16.61 4.92 -17.63
N PHE A 239 -16.80 4.86 -18.94
CA PHE A 239 -16.18 5.73 -19.97
C PHE A 239 -14.67 5.59 -20.17
N ASP A 240 -13.89 5.11 -19.20
CA ASP A 240 -12.44 4.99 -19.33
C ASP A 240 -12.02 4.11 -20.53
N GLY A 241 -12.81 3.10 -20.90
CA GLY A 241 -12.58 2.30 -22.11
C GLY A 241 -12.73 3.05 -23.44
N MET A 242 -13.12 4.32 -23.42
CA MET A 242 -13.17 5.22 -24.58
C MET A 242 -11.85 5.97 -24.79
N LEU A 243 -10.97 6.01 -23.78
CA LEU A 243 -9.67 6.66 -23.85
C LEU A 243 -8.67 5.70 -24.53
N THR A 244 -8.15 6.12 -25.67
CA THR A 244 -7.20 5.35 -26.50
C THR A 244 -6.24 6.29 -27.19
N GLN A 245 -5.18 5.75 -27.78
CA GLN A 245 -4.24 6.53 -28.60
C GLN A 245 -4.72 6.72 -30.05
N ALA A 246 -6.03 6.61 -30.31
CA ALA A 246 -6.61 6.75 -31.64
C ALA A 246 -6.18 8.05 -32.33
N GLY A 247 -5.80 7.95 -33.60
CA GLY A 247 -5.29 9.06 -34.39
C GLY A 247 -3.82 9.42 -34.15
N ASP A 248 -3.17 8.92 -33.10
CA ASP A 248 -1.76 9.22 -32.80
C ASP A 248 -0.79 8.21 -33.41
N VAL A 249 -0.98 6.93 -33.12
CA VAL A 249 -0.04 5.87 -33.50
C VAL A 249 -0.51 5.17 -34.77
N TRP A 250 0.36 5.16 -35.77
CA TRP A 250 0.11 4.59 -37.08
C TRP A 250 1.13 3.50 -37.39
N LEU A 251 0.70 2.50 -38.14
CA LEU A 251 1.55 1.37 -38.55
C LEU A 251 1.49 1.20 -40.06
N ARG A 252 2.61 0.81 -40.66
CA ARG A 252 2.62 0.20 -41.99
C ARG A 252 3.61 -0.96 -42.03
N VAL A 253 3.41 -1.87 -42.99
CA VAL A 253 4.23 -3.06 -43.14
C VAL A 253 4.98 -2.98 -44.46
N GLN A 254 6.31 -3.09 -44.39
CA GLN A 254 7.13 -3.41 -45.55
C GLN A 254 7.31 -4.93 -45.60
N ASN A 255 6.65 -5.59 -46.55
CA ASN A 255 6.86 -7.01 -46.80
C ASN A 255 8.06 -7.18 -47.73
N LYS A 256 9.12 -7.84 -47.23
CA LYS A 256 10.36 -8.08 -47.95
C LYS A 256 10.41 -9.48 -48.56
N SER A 257 9.48 -10.36 -48.21
CA SER A 257 9.41 -11.71 -48.75
C SER A 257 8.76 -11.76 -50.14
N ALA A 258 8.97 -12.89 -50.83
CA ALA A 258 8.39 -13.18 -52.14
C ALA A 258 6.92 -13.64 -52.08
N ALA A 259 6.39 -13.86 -50.88
CA ALA A 259 5.02 -14.30 -50.64
C ALA A 259 4.21 -13.20 -49.92
N PRO A 260 2.88 -13.11 -50.13
CA PRO A 260 2.06 -12.22 -49.32
C PRO A 260 2.05 -12.67 -47.86
N LEU A 261 1.94 -11.71 -46.94
CA LEU A 261 1.75 -11.99 -45.52
C LEU A 261 0.60 -11.16 -44.96
N THR A 262 0.08 -11.60 -43.82
CA THR A 262 -0.92 -10.89 -43.05
C THR A 262 -0.36 -10.58 -41.66
N LEU A 263 -0.42 -9.33 -41.25
CA LEU A 263 -0.10 -8.90 -39.89
C LEU A 263 -1.40 -8.63 -39.13
N THR A 264 -1.64 -9.38 -38.06
CA THR A 264 -2.70 -9.13 -37.10
C THR A 264 -2.16 -8.30 -35.95
N VAL A 265 -2.74 -7.12 -35.79
CA VAL A 265 -2.41 -6.16 -34.74
C VAL A 265 -3.53 -6.24 -33.68
N PRO A 266 -3.27 -6.85 -32.51
CA PRO A 266 -4.32 -7.03 -31.51
C PRO A 266 -4.59 -5.73 -30.74
N LYS A 267 -5.79 -5.62 -30.17
CA LYS A 267 -6.02 -4.70 -29.05
C LYS A 267 -5.14 -5.08 -27.87
N CYS A 268 -4.43 -4.11 -27.30
CA CYS A 268 -3.72 -4.28 -26.04
C CYS A 268 -4.74 -4.40 -24.90
N ARG A 269 -4.54 -5.40 -24.04
CA ARG A 269 -5.41 -5.73 -22.90
C ARG A 269 -4.63 -5.99 -21.62
N GLU A 270 -3.31 -5.87 -21.70
CA GLU A 270 -2.38 -6.15 -20.63
C GLU A 270 -2.42 -4.98 -19.63
N HIS A 271 -2.61 -5.28 -18.34
CA HIS A 271 -2.50 -4.36 -17.17
C HIS A 271 -3.59 -3.33 -16.94
N SER A 272 -4.37 -2.96 -17.95
CA SER A 272 -5.73 -2.49 -17.68
C SER A 272 -6.61 -3.73 -17.47
N PRO A 273 -7.34 -3.87 -16.34
CA PRO A 273 -8.14 -5.06 -16.09
C PRO A 273 -9.28 -5.15 -17.12
N TYR A 274 -9.01 -5.84 -18.22
CA TYR A 274 -9.83 -5.87 -19.43
C TYR A 274 -11.28 -6.32 -19.21
N TRP A 275 -11.56 -6.98 -18.08
CA TRP A 275 -12.90 -7.39 -17.64
C TRP A 275 -13.70 -6.26 -16.98
N VAL A 276 -13.08 -5.13 -16.62
CA VAL A 276 -13.75 -3.99 -15.98
C VAL A 276 -14.32 -2.99 -16.97
N HIS A 277 -13.63 -2.75 -18.10
CA HIS A 277 -14.01 -1.74 -19.07
C HIS A 277 -14.91 -2.30 -20.17
N ILE A 278 -15.98 -1.56 -20.52
CA ILE A 278 -16.74 -1.82 -21.75
C ILE A 278 -16.01 -1.14 -22.91
N ARG A 279 -15.30 -1.94 -23.71
CA ARG A 279 -14.48 -1.47 -24.86
C ARG A 279 -15.06 -1.96 -26.19
N ARG A 280 -15.06 -1.09 -27.21
CA ARG A 280 -15.48 -1.42 -28.58
C ARG A 280 -14.30 -1.73 -29.53
N TRP A 281 -13.09 -1.87 -29.00
CA TRP A 281 -11.86 -2.03 -29.77
C TRP A 281 -11.84 -3.36 -30.53
N LYS A 282 -11.44 -3.32 -31.81
CA LYS A 282 -11.35 -4.47 -32.73
C LYS A 282 -9.93 -4.57 -33.26
N ASN A 283 -9.40 -5.79 -33.39
CA ASN A 283 -8.08 -6.01 -33.98
C ASN A 283 -8.01 -5.40 -35.40
N VAL A 284 -6.84 -4.90 -35.77
CA VAL A 284 -6.54 -4.46 -37.13
C VAL A 284 -5.81 -5.59 -37.85
N VAL A 285 -6.19 -5.85 -39.09
CA VAL A 285 -5.56 -6.86 -39.94
C VAL A 285 -5.01 -6.17 -41.18
N VAL A 286 -3.69 -6.26 -41.37
CA VAL A 286 -2.99 -5.63 -42.49
C VAL A 286 -2.53 -6.73 -43.45
N ALA A 287 -3.10 -6.75 -44.65
CA ALA A 287 -2.62 -7.60 -45.74
C ALA A 287 -1.47 -6.89 -46.47
N ALA A 288 -0.28 -7.49 -46.47
CA ALA A 288 0.91 -6.94 -47.07
C ALA A 288 1.33 -7.78 -48.29
N PRO A 289 1.11 -7.29 -49.53
CA PRO A 289 1.53 -8.00 -50.74
C PRO A 289 3.05 -8.20 -50.80
N ALA A 290 3.49 -9.27 -51.49
CA ALA A 290 4.90 -9.59 -51.66
C ALA A 290 5.70 -8.39 -52.21
N GLY A 291 6.84 -8.08 -51.57
CA GLY A 291 7.73 -6.99 -51.99
C GLY A 291 7.14 -5.57 -51.92
N LYS A 292 6.00 -5.35 -51.25
CA LYS A 292 5.33 -4.04 -51.17
C LYS A 292 5.35 -3.47 -49.76
N THR A 293 5.21 -2.14 -49.69
CA THR A 293 4.93 -1.42 -48.44
C THR A 293 3.45 -1.05 -48.42
N THR A 294 2.77 -1.27 -47.30
CA THR A 294 1.36 -0.89 -47.15
C THR A 294 1.21 0.60 -46.86
N GLU A 295 -0.02 1.10 -47.01
CA GLU A 295 -0.39 2.42 -46.49
C GLU A 295 -0.35 2.43 -44.95
N TRP A 296 -0.29 3.65 -44.39
CA TRP A 296 -0.43 3.86 -42.95
C TRP A 296 -1.84 3.53 -42.49
N VAL A 297 -1.94 2.74 -41.42
CA VAL A 297 -3.19 2.42 -40.73
C VAL A 297 -3.14 2.89 -39.28
N ASP A 298 -4.22 3.46 -38.77
CA ASP A 298 -4.34 3.83 -37.36
C ASP A 298 -4.41 2.54 -36.52
N VAL A 299 -3.46 2.43 -35.60
CA VAL A 299 -3.36 1.35 -34.62
C VAL A 299 -3.41 1.89 -33.19
N GLY A 300 -3.38 3.21 -33.00
CA GLY A 300 -3.45 3.83 -31.69
C GLY A 300 -4.80 3.59 -31.00
N GLY A 301 -5.89 3.39 -31.76
CA GLY A 301 -7.18 2.95 -31.21
C GLY A 301 -7.16 1.56 -30.56
N LEU A 302 -6.04 0.84 -30.63
CA LEU A 302 -5.78 -0.44 -29.99
C LEU A 302 -4.97 -0.33 -28.69
N LEU A 303 -4.40 0.86 -28.42
CA LEU A 303 -3.49 1.12 -27.32
C LEU A 303 -4.18 1.93 -26.24
N ASP A 304 -3.96 1.54 -24.99
CA ASP A 304 -4.49 2.24 -23.82
C ASP A 304 -3.74 3.58 -23.63
N THR A 305 -4.42 4.59 -23.09
CA THR A 305 -3.76 5.83 -22.65
C THR A 305 -3.55 5.86 -21.14
N LEU A 306 -4.21 4.97 -20.40
CA LEU A 306 -4.18 4.93 -18.94
C LEU A 306 -3.04 4.07 -18.42
N ASN A 307 -2.48 3.18 -19.23
CA ASN A 307 -1.35 2.34 -18.84
C ASN A 307 -0.36 2.20 -19.99
N ASP A 308 0.91 2.02 -19.64
CA ASP A 308 1.87 1.42 -20.56
C ASP A 308 1.56 -0.06 -20.70
N GLY A 309 2.05 -0.69 -21.76
CA GLY A 309 1.70 -2.08 -21.98
C GLY A 309 2.59 -2.82 -22.94
N GLN A 310 2.16 -4.07 -23.14
CA GLN A 310 2.80 -5.06 -23.98
C GLN A 310 1.97 -5.22 -25.24
N TRP A 311 2.63 -5.49 -26.36
CA TRP A 311 1.96 -5.57 -27.64
C TRP A 311 2.57 -6.63 -28.54
N SER A 312 1.93 -7.79 -28.59
CA SER A 312 2.36 -8.95 -29.37
C SER A 312 1.64 -9.03 -30.71
N LEU A 313 2.28 -8.56 -31.78
CA LEU A 313 1.74 -8.61 -33.15
C LEU A 313 1.98 -10.00 -33.74
N THR A 314 1.02 -10.50 -34.54
CA THR A 314 1.12 -11.84 -35.15
C THR A 314 1.18 -11.75 -36.67
N ALA A 315 2.27 -12.22 -37.26
CA ALA A 315 2.45 -12.34 -38.70
C ALA A 315 2.17 -13.78 -39.17
N LYS A 316 1.47 -13.90 -40.30
CA LYS A 316 1.19 -15.18 -40.97
C LYS A 316 1.54 -15.08 -42.46
N GLY A 317 2.34 -16.00 -42.96
CA GLY A 317 2.81 -16.05 -44.35
C GLY A 317 3.92 -17.08 -44.51
N GLU A 318 4.25 -17.41 -45.76
CA GLU A 318 5.40 -18.26 -46.08
C GLU A 318 6.70 -17.45 -46.02
N ALA A 319 7.77 -18.03 -45.45
CA ALA A 319 9.10 -17.43 -45.38
C ALA A 319 9.08 -15.94 -44.93
N LEU A 320 8.55 -15.70 -43.73
CA LEU A 320 8.36 -14.36 -43.17
C LEU A 320 9.66 -13.54 -43.21
N ASP A 321 9.61 -12.40 -43.87
CA ASP A 321 10.63 -11.34 -43.83
C ASP A 321 9.90 -10.01 -44.03
N TYR A 322 9.81 -9.22 -42.97
CA TYR A 322 9.07 -7.96 -42.99
C TYR A 322 9.66 -6.93 -42.06
N THR A 323 9.20 -5.69 -42.21
CA THR A 323 9.49 -4.60 -41.29
C THR A 323 8.20 -3.88 -40.95
N VAL A 324 7.90 -3.81 -39.66
CA VAL A 324 6.83 -2.99 -39.12
C VAL A 324 7.40 -1.60 -38.90
N GLU A 325 6.88 -0.61 -39.60
CA GLU A 325 7.20 0.79 -39.34
C GLU A 325 6.09 1.42 -38.52
N LEU A 326 6.46 2.07 -37.42
CA LEU A 326 5.54 2.87 -36.62
C LEU A 326 5.78 4.36 -36.86
N GLY A 327 4.67 5.08 -36.94
CA GLY A 327 4.64 6.52 -37.14
C GLY A 327 3.74 7.18 -36.12
N LEU A 328 4.16 8.38 -35.69
CA LEU A 328 3.37 9.24 -34.83
C LEU A 328 2.81 10.40 -35.65
N ARG A 329 1.51 10.65 -35.52
CA ARG A 329 0.85 11.79 -36.13
C ARG A 329 0.99 13.01 -35.23
N ASN A 330 1.62 14.07 -35.73
CA ASN A 330 1.74 15.32 -35.01
C ASN A 330 0.42 16.13 -35.05
N ALA A 331 0.35 17.21 -34.27
CA ALA A 331 -0.84 18.07 -34.20
C ALA A 331 -1.24 18.71 -35.53
N ALA A 332 -0.28 18.93 -36.45
CA ALA A 332 -0.54 19.41 -37.81
C ALA A 332 -1.07 18.32 -38.76
N GLY A 333 -1.21 17.08 -38.28
CA GLY A 333 -1.78 15.95 -39.00
C GLY A 333 -0.79 15.17 -39.86
N LYS A 334 0.51 15.47 -39.80
CA LYS A 334 1.58 14.76 -40.51
C LYS A 334 2.06 13.56 -39.70
N ILE A 335 2.17 12.40 -40.34
CA ILE A 335 2.76 11.20 -39.76
C ILE A 335 4.27 11.25 -39.95
N ALA A 336 5.02 11.14 -38.86
CA ALA A 336 6.47 10.99 -38.85
C ALA A 336 6.83 9.61 -38.30
N ARG A 337 7.76 8.90 -38.96
CA ARG A 337 8.25 7.61 -38.49
C ARG A 337 9.00 7.77 -37.17
N ILE A 338 8.72 6.90 -36.20
CA ILE A 338 9.34 6.91 -34.87
C ILE A 338 10.16 5.65 -34.57
N ALA A 339 9.79 4.50 -35.16
CA ALA A 339 10.50 3.23 -34.94
C ALA A 339 10.29 2.26 -36.12
N ASP A 340 11.20 1.30 -36.24
CA ASP A 340 11.04 0.15 -37.12
C ASP A 340 11.51 -1.14 -36.47
N PHE A 341 10.79 -2.21 -36.78
CA PHE A 341 11.02 -3.54 -36.21
C PHE A 341 11.06 -4.57 -37.32
N ALA A 342 12.23 -5.18 -37.51
CA ALA A 342 12.39 -6.30 -38.41
C ALA A 342 11.74 -7.56 -37.81
N GLY A 343 11.05 -8.33 -38.65
CA GLY A 343 10.37 -9.56 -38.25
C GLY A 343 10.64 -10.69 -39.22
N THR A 344 11.15 -11.80 -38.71
CA THR A 344 11.30 -13.08 -39.42
C THR A 344 10.50 -14.22 -38.77
N ALA A 345 9.87 -13.95 -37.62
CA ALA A 345 9.07 -14.90 -36.87
C ALA A 345 7.57 -14.54 -36.93
N SER A 346 6.73 -15.49 -36.51
CA SER A 346 5.27 -15.32 -36.45
C SER A 346 4.81 -14.31 -35.41
N THR A 347 5.65 -13.97 -34.44
CA THR A 347 5.31 -13.05 -33.34
C THR A 347 6.37 -11.97 -33.19
N LEU A 348 5.93 -10.72 -33.07
CA LEU A 348 6.75 -9.57 -32.76
C LEU A 348 6.24 -8.94 -31.45
N ASN A 349 7.04 -9.01 -30.39
CA ASN A 349 6.69 -8.50 -29.06
C ASN A 349 7.25 -7.09 -28.87
N LEU A 350 6.37 -6.12 -28.73
CA LEU A 350 6.70 -4.72 -28.51
C LEU A 350 6.23 -4.26 -27.13
N ALA A 351 6.80 -3.17 -26.64
CA ALA A 351 6.33 -2.42 -25.50
C ALA A 351 6.01 -0.99 -25.94
N TYR A 352 4.93 -0.42 -25.41
CA TYR A 352 4.51 0.95 -25.69
C TYR A 352 4.21 1.70 -24.40
N ASP A 353 4.29 3.02 -24.47
CA ASP A 353 3.92 3.88 -23.36
C ASP A 353 2.51 4.45 -23.57
N GLY A 354 1.71 4.56 -22.50
CA GLY A 354 0.35 5.12 -22.54
C GLY A 354 0.30 6.56 -23.08
N ASP A 355 1.45 7.22 -23.09
CA ASP A 355 1.70 8.58 -23.56
C ASP A 355 2.56 8.63 -24.83
N THR A 356 2.49 7.62 -25.73
CA THR A 356 3.32 7.55 -26.95
C THR A 356 3.31 8.84 -27.78
N ARG A 357 2.23 9.63 -27.72
CA ARG A 357 2.15 11.00 -28.30
C ARG A 357 3.28 11.93 -27.84
N TYR A 358 3.67 11.86 -26.57
CA TYR A 358 4.70 12.71 -25.97
C TYR A 358 6.03 11.98 -25.89
N SER A 359 6.02 10.70 -25.49
CA SER A 359 7.25 9.91 -25.35
C SER A 359 7.89 9.57 -26.70
N SER A 360 7.08 9.42 -27.74
CA SER A 360 7.47 8.85 -29.04
C SER A 360 8.08 7.45 -28.92
N GLN A 361 7.79 6.72 -27.83
CA GLN A 361 8.40 5.42 -27.56
C GLN A 361 7.46 4.26 -27.86
N VAL A 362 7.90 3.46 -28.83
CA VAL A 362 7.56 2.04 -28.93
C VAL A 362 8.90 1.33 -29.13
N ARG A 363 9.10 0.21 -28.45
CA ARG A 363 10.38 -0.51 -28.41
C ARG A 363 10.19 -2.01 -28.47
N ASP A 364 11.24 -2.74 -28.82
CA ASP A 364 11.24 -4.19 -28.63
C ASP A 364 11.11 -4.46 -27.13
N GLN A 365 10.24 -5.40 -26.75
CA GLN A 365 10.00 -5.70 -25.34
C GLN A 365 11.30 -6.11 -24.61
N ARG A 366 12.26 -6.72 -25.32
CA ARG A 366 13.55 -7.16 -24.75
C ARG A 366 14.46 -6.00 -24.37
N ASP A 367 14.31 -4.85 -25.01
CA ASP A 367 15.16 -3.68 -24.74
C ASP A 367 14.84 -3.07 -23.36
N VAL A 368 13.64 -3.32 -22.82
CA VAL A 368 13.25 -2.89 -21.45
C VAL A 368 14.25 -3.40 -20.39
N LEU A 369 14.64 -4.67 -20.46
CA LEU A 369 15.65 -5.23 -19.54
C LEU A 369 17.05 -4.67 -19.84
N ARG A 370 17.40 -4.50 -21.11
CA ARG A 370 18.74 -4.01 -21.51
C ARG A 370 18.99 -2.59 -21.01
N ASP A 371 17.99 -1.73 -21.13
CA ASP A 371 18.03 -0.34 -20.64
C ASP A 371 18.12 -0.30 -19.12
N LEU A 372 17.32 -1.12 -18.42
CA LEU A 372 17.40 -1.26 -16.96
C LEU A 372 18.79 -1.74 -16.52
N MET A 373 19.35 -2.74 -17.19
CA MET A 373 20.70 -3.24 -16.88
C MET A 373 21.79 -2.19 -17.10
N ALA A 374 21.66 -1.34 -18.13
CA ALA A 374 22.57 -0.23 -18.33
C ALA A 374 22.53 0.77 -17.16
N TYR A 375 21.33 1.10 -16.67
CA TYR A 375 21.16 1.93 -15.47
C TYR A 375 21.76 1.28 -14.22
N LEU A 376 21.53 -0.03 -14.01
CA LEU A 376 21.97 -0.75 -12.82
C LEU A 376 23.49 -0.91 -12.74
N ARG A 377 24.16 -1.16 -13.86
CA ARG A 377 25.62 -1.25 -13.93
C ARG A 377 26.33 0.06 -13.57
N ALA A 378 25.62 1.19 -13.70
CA ALA A 378 26.14 2.51 -13.34
C ALA A 378 25.96 2.87 -11.86
N GLN A 379 25.23 2.06 -11.07
CA GLN A 379 24.93 2.38 -9.69
C GLN A 379 26.16 2.21 -8.78
N PRO A 380 26.45 3.17 -7.88
CA PRO A 380 27.51 3.02 -6.90
C PRO A 380 27.07 2.01 -5.82
N LEU A 381 27.81 0.89 -5.69
CA LEU A 381 27.54 -0.15 -4.71
C LEU A 381 28.55 -0.12 -3.57
N ARG A 382 28.05 -0.27 -2.33
CA ARG A 382 28.88 -0.46 -1.14
C ARG A 382 28.46 -1.71 -0.39
N GLY A 383 29.45 -2.49 0.02
CA GLY A 383 29.25 -3.73 0.76
C GLY A 383 29.41 -4.92 -0.17
N LYS A 384 28.65 -5.98 0.10
CA LYS A 384 28.71 -7.20 -0.70
C LYS A 384 27.30 -7.71 -0.95
N ARG A 385 27.12 -8.38 -2.09
CA ARG A 385 25.86 -9.04 -2.40
C ARG A 385 25.47 -10.01 -1.26
N PRO A 386 24.21 -10.02 -0.79
CA PRO A 386 23.76 -10.95 0.23
C PRO A 386 23.76 -12.38 -0.30
N THR A 387 24.02 -13.34 0.60
CA THR A 387 24.14 -14.77 0.28
C THR A 387 23.42 -15.67 1.27
N LEU A 388 23.11 -15.15 2.47
CA LEU A 388 22.42 -15.84 3.55
C LEU A 388 20.94 -15.49 3.60
N THR A 389 20.57 -14.24 3.31
CA THR A 389 19.17 -13.79 3.29
C THR A 389 18.48 -14.29 2.02
N PRO A 390 17.38 -15.07 2.11
CA PRO A 390 16.55 -15.40 0.95
C PRO A 390 15.86 -14.15 0.41
N ILE A 391 15.94 -13.96 -0.92
CA ILE A 391 15.31 -12.83 -1.61
C ILE A 391 14.47 -13.42 -2.76
N TYR A 392 13.17 -13.54 -2.54
CA TYR A 392 12.23 -14.12 -3.48
C TYR A 392 11.63 -13.07 -4.41
N CYS A 393 11.34 -13.41 -5.67
CA CYS A 393 10.61 -12.51 -6.59
C CYS A 393 9.97 -13.22 -7.79
N GLU A 394 9.01 -12.55 -8.43
CA GLU A 394 8.63 -12.76 -9.84
C GLU A 394 9.30 -11.66 -10.69
N THR A 395 9.96 -12.02 -11.81
CA THR A 395 10.80 -11.10 -12.61
C THR A 395 10.91 -11.53 -14.09
N PHE A 396 11.99 -11.23 -14.82
CA PHE A 396 12.13 -11.52 -16.25
C PHE A 396 12.25 -13.04 -16.55
N SER A 397 11.47 -13.53 -17.52
CA SER A 397 11.58 -14.91 -18.02
C SER A 397 12.56 -15.02 -19.20
N LYS A 398 13.24 -16.17 -19.36
CA LYS A 398 14.11 -16.46 -20.50
C LYS A 398 13.34 -16.62 -21.82
N VAL A 399 13.99 -16.30 -22.93
CA VAL A 399 13.47 -16.42 -24.29
C VAL A 399 14.28 -17.45 -25.07
N LYS A 400 13.60 -18.45 -25.65
CA LYS A 400 14.27 -19.50 -26.44
C LYS A 400 15.00 -18.91 -27.64
N GLY A 401 16.30 -19.20 -27.76
CA GLY A 401 17.12 -18.79 -28.91
C GLY A 401 17.66 -17.35 -28.85
N ASP A 402 17.53 -16.65 -27.72
CA ASP A 402 18.09 -15.31 -27.51
C ASP A 402 19.11 -15.33 -26.36
N ASP A 403 20.31 -15.84 -26.64
CA ASP A 403 21.37 -16.03 -25.64
C ASP A 403 21.81 -14.70 -25.00
N ALA A 404 21.82 -13.61 -25.76
CA ALA A 404 22.19 -12.29 -25.27
C ALA A 404 21.18 -11.75 -24.25
N TYR A 405 19.88 -11.88 -24.55
CA TYR A 405 18.83 -11.51 -23.59
C TYR A 405 18.85 -12.44 -22.37
N ASN A 406 18.99 -13.75 -22.56
CA ASN A 406 19.06 -14.71 -21.46
C ASN A 406 20.24 -14.46 -20.53
N ALA A 407 21.40 -14.05 -21.07
CA ALA A 407 22.54 -13.63 -20.26
C ALA A 407 22.24 -12.36 -19.44
N ALA A 408 21.49 -11.40 -19.98
CA ALA A 408 21.05 -10.23 -19.21
C ALA A 408 20.05 -10.60 -18.10
N VAL A 409 19.15 -11.56 -18.34
CA VAL A 409 18.26 -12.11 -17.30
C VAL A 409 19.06 -12.75 -16.18
N ASP A 410 20.03 -13.61 -16.53
CA ASP A 410 20.90 -14.26 -15.54
C ASP A 410 21.75 -13.24 -14.76
N GLU A 411 22.24 -12.19 -15.42
CA GLU A 411 22.95 -11.09 -14.77
C GLU A 411 22.05 -10.32 -13.81
N PHE A 412 20.81 -9.99 -14.20
CA PHE A 412 19.84 -9.31 -13.33
C PHE A 412 19.54 -10.14 -12.08
N ILE A 413 19.25 -11.43 -12.25
CA ILE A 413 19.00 -12.37 -11.14
C ILE A 413 20.23 -12.45 -10.22
N SER A 414 21.42 -12.57 -10.82
CA SER A 414 22.69 -12.63 -10.09
C SER A 414 22.96 -11.33 -9.34
N LEU A 415 22.65 -10.17 -9.90
CA LEU A 415 22.97 -8.87 -9.31
C LEU A 415 22.32 -8.68 -7.92
N TYR A 416 21.09 -9.15 -7.75
CA TYR A 416 20.33 -9.09 -6.50
C TYR A 416 20.37 -10.39 -5.68
N ASN A 417 20.96 -11.47 -6.21
CA ASN A 417 20.90 -12.83 -5.63
C ASN A 417 19.45 -13.32 -5.43
N LEU A 418 18.64 -13.26 -6.50
CA LEU A 418 17.20 -13.57 -6.46
C LEU A 418 16.93 -15.08 -6.49
N GLU A 419 15.90 -15.48 -5.76
CA GLU A 419 15.25 -16.79 -5.81
C GLU A 419 13.90 -16.63 -6.51
N LEU A 420 13.67 -17.36 -7.60
CA LEU A 420 12.50 -17.16 -8.44
C LEU A 420 11.25 -17.81 -7.84
N THR A 421 10.10 -17.15 -7.98
CA THR A 421 8.79 -17.67 -7.58
C THR A 421 7.83 -17.75 -8.79
N GLY A 422 6.64 -18.31 -8.57
CA GLY A 422 5.54 -18.26 -9.52
C GLY A 422 5.87 -18.83 -10.90
N ARG A 423 5.58 -18.06 -11.96
CA ARG A 423 5.79 -18.47 -13.36
C ARG A 423 7.25 -18.61 -13.74
N ASP A 424 8.11 -17.78 -13.18
CA ASP A 424 9.52 -17.76 -13.57
C ASP A 424 10.29 -18.92 -12.95
N ALA A 425 9.84 -19.43 -11.80
CA ALA A 425 10.39 -20.63 -11.17
C ALA A 425 10.27 -21.88 -12.08
N GLY A 426 9.22 -21.97 -12.92
CA GLY A 426 9.02 -23.07 -13.86
C GLY A 426 9.67 -22.88 -15.24
N ALA A 427 10.21 -21.68 -15.52
CA ALA A 427 10.81 -21.32 -16.80
C ALA A 427 12.32 -21.63 -16.89
N GLN A 428 12.92 -22.10 -15.79
CA GLN A 428 14.33 -22.54 -15.73
C GLN A 428 14.37 -24.08 -15.55
N GLU A 429 15.42 -24.75 -16.05
CA GLU A 429 15.63 -26.18 -15.80
C GLU A 429 16.00 -26.43 -14.32
N GLY A 430 15.00 -26.64 -13.47
CA GLY A 430 15.17 -26.93 -12.04
C GLY A 430 14.82 -25.76 -11.11
N PHE A 431 14.90 -25.98 -9.79
CA PHE A 431 14.71 -24.92 -8.80
C PHE A 431 15.90 -23.96 -8.78
N SER A 432 15.66 -22.72 -8.35
CA SER A 432 16.74 -21.85 -7.89
C SER A 432 17.45 -22.46 -6.67
N ARG A 433 18.53 -21.83 -6.18
CA ARG A 433 19.33 -22.34 -5.05
C ARG A 433 18.46 -22.66 -3.82
N ARG A 434 17.37 -21.92 -3.60
CA ARG A 434 16.37 -22.11 -2.54
C ARG A 434 14.97 -22.18 -3.15
N GLY A 435 14.47 -23.39 -3.35
CA GLY A 435 13.23 -23.64 -4.06
C GLY A 435 11.99 -23.03 -3.39
N PHE A 436 11.10 -22.51 -4.23
CA PHE A 436 9.77 -22.04 -3.87
C PHE A 436 8.74 -22.89 -4.62
N VAL A 437 7.71 -23.39 -3.94
CA VAL A 437 6.60 -24.10 -4.57
C VAL A 437 5.25 -23.54 -4.13
N ASP A 438 4.30 -23.50 -5.07
CA ASP A 438 2.92 -23.15 -4.80
C ASP A 438 2.04 -24.39 -4.95
N VAL A 439 1.26 -24.70 -3.91
CA VAL A 439 0.35 -25.86 -3.88
C VAL A 439 -1.11 -25.46 -3.66
N ARG A 440 -1.46 -24.19 -3.87
CA ARG A 440 -2.81 -23.67 -3.61
C ARG A 440 -3.89 -24.39 -4.41
N SER A 441 -3.57 -24.79 -5.64
CA SER A 441 -4.47 -25.50 -6.56
C SER A 441 -4.48 -27.02 -6.37
N VAL A 442 -3.64 -27.57 -5.49
CA VAL A 442 -3.53 -29.00 -5.23
C VAL A 442 -4.52 -29.42 -4.15
N ALA A 443 -5.43 -30.32 -4.49
CA ALA A 443 -6.39 -30.88 -3.53
C ALA A 443 -5.64 -31.63 -2.41
N THR A 444 -6.17 -31.57 -1.18
CA THR A 444 -5.52 -32.21 -0.01
C THR A 444 -5.19 -33.69 -0.22
N PRO A 445 -6.07 -34.53 -0.80
CA PRO A 445 -5.75 -35.95 -1.05
C PRO A 445 -4.56 -36.18 -2.00
N ASP A 446 -4.31 -35.25 -2.93
CA ASP A 446 -3.25 -35.38 -3.94
C ASP A 446 -1.92 -34.76 -3.49
N LEU A 447 -1.93 -34.05 -2.36
CA LEU A 447 -0.81 -33.25 -1.89
C LEU A 447 0.44 -34.10 -1.59
N ALA A 448 0.25 -35.29 -1.02
CA ALA A 448 1.35 -36.22 -0.77
C ALA A 448 2.01 -36.68 -2.08
N ALA A 449 1.23 -37.08 -3.08
CA ALA A 449 1.73 -37.50 -4.39
C ALA A 449 2.46 -36.35 -5.09
N LYS A 450 1.92 -35.12 -5.00
CA LYS A 450 2.59 -33.93 -5.52
C LYS A 450 3.95 -33.69 -4.87
N CYS A 451 4.05 -33.84 -3.54
CA CYS A 451 5.33 -33.65 -2.84
C CYS A 451 6.36 -34.74 -3.20
N ILE A 452 5.93 -36.00 -3.30
CA ILE A 452 6.78 -37.11 -3.73
C ILE A 452 7.36 -36.87 -5.14
N ALA A 453 6.57 -36.28 -6.03
CA ALA A 453 6.98 -36.00 -7.41
C ALA A 453 8.15 -35.01 -7.53
N TYR A 454 8.50 -34.26 -6.47
CA TYR A 454 9.69 -33.40 -6.49
C TYR A 454 11.02 -34.17 -6.41
N GLY A 455 11.00 -35.45 -6.01
CA GLY A 455 12.19 -36.31 -5.97
C GLY A 455 13.35 -35.69 -5.19
N ASP A 456 14.55 -35.69 -5.77
CA ASP A 456 15.77 -35.16 -5.14
C ASP A 456 15.69 -33.65 -4.84
N SER A 457 14.84 -32.92 -5.55
CA SER A 457 14.66 -31.48 -5.34
C SER A 457 13.92 -31.15 -4.04
N ALA A 458 13.26 -32.12 -3.40
CA ALA A 458 12.52 -31.92 -2.16
C ALA A 458 13.35 -31.28 -1.04
N LYS A 459 14.67 -31.54 -0.99
CA LYS A 459 15.59 -30.99 0.00
C LYS A 459 15.98 -29.53 -0.28
N GLN A 460 15.79 -29.05 -1.51
CA GLN A 460 16.12 -27.68 -1.92
C GLN A 460 14.95 -26.71 -1.68
N ILE A 461 13.73 -27.22 -1.47
CA ILE A 461 12.55 -26.40 -1.25
C ILE A 461 12.60 -25.80 0.17
N GLU A 462 12.74 -24.47 0.24
CA GLU A 462 12.71 -23.71 1.48
C GLU A 462 11.35 -23.04 1.74
N VAL A 463 10.53 -22.83 0.71
CA VAL A 463 9.20 -22.19 0.84
C VAL A 463 8.12 -22.99 0.13
N VAL A 464 7.03 -23.24 0.84
CA VAL A 464 5.77 -23.77 0.29
C VAL A 464 4.67 -22.76 0.55
N SER A 465 4.10 -22.21 -0.52
CA SER A 465 2.89 -21.39 -0.48
C SER A 465 1.64 -22.27 -0.50
N LEU A 466 0.80 -22.12 0.52
CA LEU A 466 -0.53 -22.70 0.62
C LEU A 466 -1.61 -21.84 -0.05
N GLY A 467 -1.27 -20.63 -0.51
CA GLY A 467 -2.17 -19.71 -1.19
C GLY A 467 -1.76 -18.25 -1.07
N ASP A 468 -2.61 -17.40 -1.64
CA ASP A 468 -2.45 -15.94 -1.70
C ASP A 468 -3.65 -15.28 -1.02
N GLU A 469 -3.37 -14.39 -0.07
CA GLU A 469 -4.36 -13.61 0.70
C GLU A 469 -5.49 -14.45 1.33
N ILE A 470 -5.18 -15.67 1.78
CA ILE A 470 -6.24 -16.66 2.06
C ILE A 470 -7.07 -16.32 3.32
N GLY A 471 -8.34 -16.74 3.28
CA GLY A 471 -9.15 -16.98 4.48
C GLY A 471 -9.00 -18.44 4.96
N LEU A 472 -9.23 -18.69 6.25
CA LEU A 472 -9.32 -20.06 6.76
C LEU A 472 -10.71 -20.65 6.52
N LYS A 473 -10.77 -21.98 6.34
CA LYS A 473 -12.02 -22.71 6.09
C LYS A 473 -12.98 -22.51 7.26
N ARG A 474 -14.26 -22.32 6.97
CA ARG A 474 -15.34 -22.28 7.98
C ARG A 474 -16.13 -23.59 7.96
N PRO A 475 -16.65 -24.05 9.12
CA PRO A 475 -17.51 -25.21 9.18
C PRO A 475 -18.85 -24.90 8.48
N SER A 476 -19.37 -25.87 7.73
CA SER A 476 -20.62 -25.74 6.97
C SER A 476 -21.24 -27.11 6.72
N GLY A 477 -22.53 -27.16 6.40
CA GLY A 477 -23.24 -28.40 6.09
C GLY A 477 -24.13 -28.90 7.23
N LYS A 478 -24.76 -30.06 7.02
CA LYS A 478 -25.80 -30.60 7.93
C LYS A 478 -25.24 -31.11 9.27
N THR A 479 -23.98 -31.54 9.30
CA THR A 479 -23.35 -32.12 10.50
C THR A 479 -22.71 -31.10 11.43
N VAL A 480 -22.71 -29.80 11.06
CA VAL A 480 -21.95 -28.77 11.78
C VAL A 480 -22.26 -28.71 13.28
N THR A 481 -23.52 -28.95 13.66
CA THR A 481 -23.93 -28.94 15.06
C THR A 481 -23.40 -30.16 15.82
N GLU A 482 -23.41 -31.35 15.20
CA GLU A 482 -22.85 -32.56 15.79
C GLU A 482 -21.32 -32.45 15.95
N ASP A 483 -20.65 -31.93 14.93
CA ASP A 483 -19.20 -31.70 14.93
C ASP A 483 -18.82 -30.65 15.98
N PHE A 484 -19.61 -29.58 16.11
CA PHE A 484 -19.44 -28.56 17.15
C PHE A 484 -19.58 -29.16 18.55
N ARG A 485 -20.63 -29.96 18.82
CA ARG A 485 -20.79 -30.66 20.11
C ARG A 485 -19.63 -31.59 20.41
N THR A 486 -19.11 -32.29 19.41
CA THR A 486 -17.95 -33.17 19.55
C THR A 486 -16.70 -32.38 19.92
N TRP A 487 -16.46 -31.25 19.25
CA TRP A 487 -15.36 -30.36 19.57
C TRP A 487 -15.48 -29.78 21.00
N LEU A 488 -16.64 -29.29 21.40
CA LEU A 488 -16.88 -28.79 22.76
C LEU A 488 -16.55 -29.83 23.83
N LYS A 489 -16.93 -31.10 23.61
CA LYS A 489 -16.58 -32.21 24.51
C LYS A 489 -15.07 -32.45 24.56
N SER A 490 -14.35 -32.32 23.45
CA SER A 490 -12.89 -32.45 23.43
C SER A 490 -12.17 -31.30 24.15
N GLU A 491 -12.80 -30.11 24.21
CA GLU A 491 -12.33 -28.98 25.02
C GLU A 491 -12.72 -29.12 26.51
N GLY A 492 -13.37 -30.23 26.90
CA GLY A 492 -13.76 -30.50 28.28
C GLY A 492 -14.98 -29.71 28.78
N LEU A 493 -15.77 -29.13 27.88
CA LEU A 493 -16.93 -28.30 28.23
C LEU A 493 -18.19 -29.13 28.46
N THR A 494 -19.07 -28.63 29.32
CA THR A 494 -20.44 -29.14 29.51
C THR A 494 -21.46 -28.29 28.76
N PRO A 495 -22.70 -28.77 28.51
CA PRO A 495 -23.73 -27.96 27.87
C PRO A 495 -24.01 -26.65 28.61
N ALA A 496 -24.04 -26.66 29.94
CA ALA A 496 -24.25 -25.48 30.78
C ALA A 496 -23.13 -24.41 30.65
N ASP A 497 -21.91 -24.81 30.30
CA ASP A 497 -20.81 -23.87 30.04
C ASP A 497 -21.04 -23.07 28.75
N VAL A 498 -21.79 -23.65 27.80
CA VAL A 498 -22.06 -23.07 26.47
C VAL A 498 -23.41 -22.37 26.43
N ASP A 499 -24.44 -22.96 27.01
CA ASP A 499 -25.77 -22.36 27.20
C ASP A 499 -26.31 -22.77 28.57
N PRO A 500 -26.37 -21.86 29.56
CA PRO A 500 -26.87 -22.18 30.89
C PRO A 500 -28.29 -22.79 30.90
N THR A 501 -29.11 -22.48 29.88
CA THR A 501 -30.48 -23.02 29.76
C THR A 501 -30.51 -24.47 29.26
N ALA A 502 -29.38 -24.99 28.76
CA ALA A 502 -29.25 -26.38 28.32
C ALA A 502 -29.13 -27.36 29.50
N GLY A 503 -28.65 -26.93 30.66
CA GLY A 503 -28.37 -27.83 31.78
C GLY A 503 -27.34 -28.90 31.38
N GLY A 504 -27.72 -30.18 31.47
CA GLY A 504 -26.88 -31.32 31.04
C GLY A 504 -27.17 -31.83 29.62
N ASP A 505 -28.06 -31.18 28.87
CA ASP A 505 -28.60 -31.70 27.62
C ASP A 505 -27.85 -31.17 26.38
N TRP A 506 -27.05 -32.04 25.75
CA TRP A 506 -26.31 -31.73 24.54
C TRP A 506 -27.21 -31.44 23.33
N GLU A 507 -28.44 -31.95 23.28
CA GLU A 507 -29.33 -31.73 22.13
C GLU A 507 -29.81 -30.28 22.03
N LYS A 508 -29.75 -29.53 23.13
CA LYS A 508 -30.07 -28.10 23.16
C LYS A 508 -28.93 -27.22 22.65
N ILE A 509 -27.72 -27.75 22.51
CA ILE A 509 -26.57 -27.01 22.00
C ILE A 509 -26.61 -27.04 20.47
N VAL A 510 -26.78 -25.88 19.85
CA VAL A 510 -26.83 -25.73 18.39
C VAL A 510 -25.81 -24.69 17.99
N PHE A 511 -24.97 -25.02 17.00
CA PHE A 511 -23.96 -24.08 16.49
C PHE A 511 -24.60 -22.76 16.07
N GLY A 512 -24.13 -21.64 16.64
CA GLY A 512 -24.86 -20.37 16.61
C GLY A 512 -23.97 -19.12 16.53
N PRO A 513 -23.17 -18.94 15.47
CA PRO A 513 -22.28 -17.77 15.31
C PRO A 513 -23.02 -16.45 15.06
N GLY A 514 -24.35 -16.44 15.02
CA GLY A 514 -25.17 -15.23 14.93
C GLY A 514 -25.83 -14.81 16.25
N ALA A 515 -25.58 -15.53 17.35
CA ALA A 515 -26.37 -15.40 18.59
C ALA A 515 -25.79 -14.42 19.63
N ALA A 516 -24.90 -13.50 19.22
CA ALA A 516 -24.10 -12.65 20.13
C ALA A 516 -24.89 -11.96 21.25
N VAL A 517 -26.04 -11.36 20.93
CA VAL A 517 -26.88 -10.64 21.91
C VAL A 517 -27.72 -11.60 22.75
N ALA A 518 -28.32 -12.63 22.13
CA ALA A 518 -29.29 -13.49 22.79
C ALA A 518 -28.64 -14.60 23.65
N LYS A 519 -27.49 -15.13 23.22
CA LYS A 519 -26.76 -16.24 23.84
C LYS A 519 -25.24 -16.01 23.73
N PRO A 520 -24.66 -15.11 24.53
CA PRO A 520 -23.26 -14.67 24.37
C PRO A 520 -22.25 -15.81 24.57
N ARG A 521 -22.50 -16.75 25.50
CA ARG A 521 -21.64 -17.94 25.70
C ARG A 521 -21.63 -18.84 24.47
N LEU A 522 -22.81 -19.14 23.91
CA LEU A 522 -22.94 -19.94 22.70
C LEU A 522 -22.26 -19.25 21.51
N TYR A 523 -22.41 -17.94 21.38
CA TYR A 523 -21.74 -17.15 20.34
C TYR A 523 -20.22 -17.25 20.44
N TYR A 524 -19.66 -16.98 21.63
CA TYR A 524 -18.22 -17.05 21.86
C TYR A 524 -17.65 -18.42 21.48
N TRP A 525 -18.25 -19.50 21.98
CA TRP A 525 -17.80 -20.86 21.66
C TRP A 525 -18.01 -21.23 20.19
N SER A 526 -19.05 -20.71 19.54
CA SER A 526 -19.25 -20.88 18.09
C SER A 526 -18.14 -20.21 17.29
N GLU A 527 -17.73 -18.99 17.63
CA GLU A 527 -16.60 -18.30 16.96
C GLU A 527 -15.27 -19.04 17.23
N LYS A 528 -15.00 -19.49 18.46
CA LYS A 528 -13.82 -20.31 18.76
C LYS A 528 -13.78 -21.61 17.96
N TYR A 529 -14.92 -22.29 17.80
CA TYR A 529 -15.01 -23.48 16.96
C TYR A 529 -14.73 -23.19 15.50
N GLN A 530 -15.24 -22.09 14.94
CA GLN A 530 -14.95 -21.72 13.54
C GLN A 530 -13.44 -21.56 13.32
N ASN A 531 -12.76 -20.89 14.25
CA ASN A 531 -11.32 -20.69 14.17
C ASN A 531 -10.56 -22.01 14.30
N ALA A 532 -10.91 -22.85 15.27
CA ALA A 532 -10.31 -24.16 15.47
C ALA A 532 -10.49 -25.08 14.24
N TYR A 533 -11.68 -25.09 13.64
CA TYR A 533 -11.99 -25.86 12.43
C TYR A 533 -11.10 -25.44 11.25
N GLY A 534 -10.95 -24.12 11.03
CA GLY A 534 -10.10 -23.59 9.97
C GLY A 534 -8.62 -23.92 10.17
N ILE A 535 -8.12 -23.81 11.40
CA ILE A 535 -6.74 -24.16 11.78
C ILE A 535 -6.50 -25.67 11.57
N ALA A 536 -7.43 -26.53 11.97
CA ALA A 536 -7.28 -27.98 11.77
C ALA A 536 -7.22 -28.37 10.28
N ALA A 537 -8.06 -27.75 9.44
CA ALA A 537 -8.09 -28.03 8.01
C ALA A 537 -6.78 -27.65 7.29
N ILE A 538 -6.16 -26.53 7.69
CA ILE A 538 -4.88 -26.11 7.10
C ILE A 538 -3.70 -26.87 7.72
N LYS A 539 -3.79 -27.25 9.00
CA LYS A 539 -2.82 -28.11 9.67
C LYS A 539 -2.67 -29.47 8.98
N GLU A 540 -3.77 -30.10 8.58
CA GLU A 540 -3.74 -31.36 7.82
C GLU A 540 -2.81 -31.25 6.59
N ARG A 541 -2.94 -30.16 5.84
CA ARG A 541 -2.10 -29.90 4.66
C ARG A 541 -0.64 -29.69 5.05
N THR A 542 -0.39 -28.88 6.08
CA THR A 542 0.95 -28.62 6.61
C THR A 542 1.64 -29.91 7.08
N ASP A 543 0.94 -30.78 7.80
CA ASP A 543 1.47 -32.05 8.30
C ASP A 543 1.83 -33.01 7.15
N ILE A 544 0.99 -33.07 6.09
CA ILE A 544 1.32 -33.82 4.87
C ILE A 544 2.61 -33.29 4.22
N ILE A 545 2.74 -31.98 4.08
CA ILE A 545 3.89 -31.35 3.41
C ILE A 545 5.18 -31.59 4.20
N ARG A 546 5.18 -31.36 5.53
CA ARG A 546 6.37 -31.53 6.38
C ARG A 546 6.98 -32.93 6.29
N LYS A 547 6.14 -33.96 6.05
CA LYS A 547 6.62 -35.34 5.88
C LYS A 547 7.53 -35.52 4.66
N TYR A 548 7.32 -34.76 3.59
CA TYR A 548 8.02 -34.93 2.32
C TYR A 548 9.00 -33.78 2.02
N LEU A 549 8.77 -32.59 2.56
CA LEU A 549 9.58 -31.38 2.33
C LEU A 549 10.16 -30.87 3.67
N PRO A 550 11.19 -31.53 4.23
CA PRO A 550 11.63 -31.32 5.61
C PRO A 550 12.30 -29.96 5.88
N ASN A 551 12.75 -29.26 4.83
CA ASN A 551 13.42 -27.96 4.94
C ASN A 551 12.48 -26.76 4.69
N ALA A 552 11.22 -27.01 4.34
CA ALA A 552 10.30 -25.97 3.90
C ALA A 552 9.64 -25.23 5.08
N GLY A 553 9.70 -23.90 5.04
CA GLY A 553 8.71 -23.03 5.67
C GLY A 553 7.39 -23.13 4.90
N ILE A 554 6.29 -23.39 5.61
CA ILE A 554 4.98 -23.58 5.02
C ILE A 554 4.08 -22.44 5.48
N GLY A 555 3.59 -21.64 4.53
CA GLY A 555 2.82 -20.44 4.84
C GLY A 555 1.91 -20.00 3.69
N ALA A 556 1.19 -18.91 3.90
CA ALA A 556 0.46 -18.16 2.87
C ALA A 556 0.49 -16.70 3.27
N ASN A 557 0.63 -15.77 2.32
CA ASN A 557 0.58 -14.34 2.67
C ASN A 557 -0.81 -13.96 3.16
N PHE A 558 -0.84 -13.16 4.23
CA PHE A 558 -2.02 -12.47 4.68
C PHE A 558 -1.90 -10.98 4.39
N SER A 559 -2.85 -10.45 3.64
CA SER A 559 -2.94 -9.02 3.41
C SER A 559 -3.42 -8.32 4.68
N PRO A 560 -2.67 -7.34 5.16
CA PRO A 560 -3.01 -6.63 6.39
C PRO A 560 -4.13 -5.62 6.20
N HIS A 561 -4.52 -5.30 4.96
CA HIS A 561 -5.53 -4.29 4.65
C HIS A 561 -6.95 -4.88 4.49
N HIS A 562 -7.08 -6.21 4.42
CA HIS A 562 -8.37 -6.90 4.37
C HIS A 562 -9.12 -6.75 5.71
N GLY A 563 -10.44 -6.60 5.64
CA GLY A 563 -11.27 -6.24 6.80
C GLY A 563 -11.41 -4.73 7.02
N PHE A 564 -10.92 -3.91 6.08
CA PHE A 564 -11.12 -2.46 6.01
C PHE A 564 -10.66 -1.74 7.29
N ALA A 565 -11.18 -0.54 7.56
CA ALA A 565 -10.76 0.26 8.72
C ALA A 565 -10.77 -0.52 10.05
N ARG A 566 -11.69 -1.50 10.18
CA ARG A 566 -11.83 -2.36 11.36
C ARG A 566 -10.54 -3.13 11.65
N GLN A 567 -10.00 -3.89 10.68
CA GLN A 567 -8.87 -4.80 10.93
C GLN A 567 -7.56 -4.40 10.22
N ALA A 568 -7.57 -3.35 9.41
CA ALA A 568 -6.40 -2.89 8.69
C ALA A 568 -5.19 -2.73 9.63
N TYR A 569 -4.12 -3.47 9.38
CA TYR A 569 -2.84 -3.48 10.10
C TYR A 569 -2.91 -3.81 11.59
N ILE A 570 -3.95 -4.48 12.07
CA ILE A 570 -4.02 -4.95 13.47
C ILE A 570 -4.32 -6.45 13.58
N GLY A 571 -4.61 -7.11 12.45
CA GLY A 571 -4.73 -8.56 12.36
C GLY A 571 -5.84 -9.16 13.24
N GLU A 572 -6.07 -10.45 13.06
CA GLU A 572 -6.91 -11.26 13.95
C GLU A 572 -6.01 -12.30 14.61
N VAL A 573 -5.96 -12.34 15.93
CA VAL A 573 -5.05 -13.19 16.71
C VAL A 573 -5.15 -14.66 16.31
N TYR A 574 -6.37 -15.18 16.08
CA TYR A 574 -6.53 -16.60 15.71
C TYR A 574 -5.78 -16.94 14.42
N LYS A 575 -5.75 -16.00 13.46
CA LYS A 575 -5.16 -16.16 12.13
C LYS A 575 -3.68 -15.80 12.12
N TRP A 576 -3.28 -14.75 12.83
CA TRP A 576 -1.94 -14.20 12.79
C TRP A 576 -1.00 -14.77 13.86
N VAL A 577 -1.53 -15.34 14.94
CA VAL A 577 -0.76 -15.87 16.07
C VAL A 577 -1.11 -17.33 16.33
N THR A 578 -2.37 -17.62 16.67
CA THR A 578 -2.79 -18.96 17.13
C THR A 578 -2.59 -20.03 16.06
N LEU A 579 -2.84 -19.71 14.79
CA LEU A 579 -2.57 -20.59 13.65
C LEU A 579 -1.15 -21.18 13.68
N PHE A 580 -0.13 -20.34 13.91
CA PHE A 580 1.27 -20.77 13.94
C PHE A 580 1.61 -21.48 15.25
N ARG A 581 1.04 -21.05 16.38
CA ARG A 581 1.17 -21.75 17.68
C ARG A 581 0.59 -23.14 17.70
N LYS A 582 -0.41 -23.40 16.85
CA LYS A 582 -1.00 -24.73 16.63
C LYS A 582 -0.33 -25.48 15.48
N GLU A 583 0.76 -24.94 14.93
CA GLU A 583 1.48 -25.49 13.77
C GLU A 583 0.56 -25.74 12.56
N GLY A 584 -0.50 -24.94 12.41
CA GLY A 584 -1.33 -24.98 11.21
C GLY A 584 -0.57 -24.46 9.98
N MET A 585 0.44 -23.61 10.22
CA MET A 585 1.49 -23.19 9.29
C MET A 585 2.79 -23.00 10.09
N THR A 586 3.94 -22.97 9.44
CA THR A 586 5.27 -22.90 10.07
C THR A 586 6.08 -21.66 9.70
N MET A 587 5.53 -20.81 8.83
CA MET A 587 6.17 -19.59 8.36
C MET A 587 5.15 -18.45 8.29
N PRO A 588 5.12 -17.53 9.27
CA PRO A 588 4.33 -16.32 9.17
C PRO A 588 4.69 -15.54 7.91
N TRP A 589 3.66 -15.12 7.19
CA TRP A 589 3.81 -14.44 5.92
C TRP A 589 2.79 -13.32 5.76
N SER A 590 3.26 -12.10 5.51
CA SER A 590 2.44 -10.93 5.20
C SER A 590 3.16 -9.96 4.25
N GLU A 591 2.64 -8.74 4.10
CA GLU A 591 2.93 -7.80 3.02
C GLU A 591 2.68 -6.34 3.40
N ASP A 592 3.24 -5.40 2.65
CA ASP A 592 3.42 -4.01 3.05
C ASP A 592 2.67 -2.96 2.21
N TYR A 593 1.42 -3.20 1.80
CA TYR A 593 0.59 -2.24 1.02
C TYR A 593 0.16 -0.94 1.73
N ILE A 594 0.94 -0.44 2.69
CA ILE A 594 0.46 0.57 3.64
C ILE A 594 0.23 1.96 3.03
N TRP A 595 0.93 2.27 1.93
CA TRP A 595 0.66 3.47 1.11
C TRP A 595 -0.70 3.45 0.43
N GLN A 596 -1.40 2.31 0.37
CA GLN A 596 -2.72 2.22 -0.25
C GLN A 596 -3.86 2.66 0.67
N LEU A 597 -3.63 2.80 1.98
CA LEU A 597 -4.67 3.15 2.96
C LEU A 597 -4.33 4.46 3.68
N PRO A 598 -5.34 5.29 4.05
CA PRO A 598 -5.12 6.53 4.78
C PRO A 598 -4.85 6.32 6.29
N VAL A 599 -3.92 5.42 6.62
CA VAL A 599 -3.45 5.18 8.00
C VAL A 599 -2.54 6.31 8.49
N GLY A 600 -2.25 6.36 9.79
CA GLY A 600 -1.56 7.50 10.41
C GLY A 600 -0.09 7.64 10.01
N SER A 601 0.66 6.54 9.99
CA SER A 601 2.08 6.49 9.64
C SER A 601 2.41 5.11 9.07
N GLN A 602 3.43 5.04 8.19
CA GLN A 602 3.96 3.78 7.67
C GLN A 602 4.48 2.86 8.78
N GLN A 603 4.90 3.40 9.94
CA GLN A 603 5.29 2.60 11.11
C GLN A 603 4.24 1.55 11.49
N MET A 604 2.96 1.80 11.22
CA MET A 604 1.88 0.85 11.52
C MET A 604 1.99 -0.47 10.73
N ASN A 605 2.79 -0.53 9.65
CA ASN A 605 3.05 -1.75 8.90
C ASN A 605 3.72 -2.82 9.78
N PHE A 606 4.59 -2.37 10.69
CA PHE A 606 5.40 -3.24 11.54
C PHE A 606 4.57 -4.00 12.59
N ILE A 607 3.29 -3.63 12.80
CA ILE A 607 2.34 -4.40 13.61
C ILE A 607 2.24 -5.84 13.08
N ASN A 608 2.26 -6.05 11.75
CA ASN A 608 2.21 -7.39 11.14
C ASN A 608 3.41 -8.26 11.55
N LEU A 609 4.59 -7.66 11.60
CA LEU A 609 5.83 -8.33 11.99
C LEU A 609 5.90 -8.59 13.49
N ASP A 610 5.43 -7.65 14.32
CA ASP A 610 5.35 -7.86 15.77
C ASP A 610 4.27 -8.91 16.14
N LEU A 611 3.17 -9.02 15.39
CA LEU A 611 2.22 -10.15 15.47
C LEU A 611 2.92 -11.46 15.07
N SER A 612 3.67 -11.45 13.98
CA SER A 612 4.42 -12.63 13.52
C SER A 612 5.47 -13.07 14.55
N ARG A 613 6.17 -12.14 15.19
CA ARG A 613 7.10 -12.42 16.31
C ARG A 613 6.37 -13.02 17.51
N ALA A 614 5.15 -12.56 17.82
CA ALA A 614 4.32 -13.17 18.86
C ALA A 614 3.84 -14.58 18.45
N ALA A 615 3.61 -14.83 17.15
CA ALA A 615 3.19 -16.11 16.60
C ALA A 615 4.24 -17.21 16.77
N ILE A 616 5.52 -16.87 16.60
CA ILE A 616 6.65 -17.82 16.64
C ILE A 616 7.47 -17.75 17.93
N ARG A 617 6.97 -17.05 18.96
CA ARG A 617 7.68 -16.93 20.24
C ARG A 617 7.96 -18.31 20.83
N GLY A 618 9.23 -18.56 21.16
CA GLY A 618 9.67 -19.84 21.73
C GLY A 618 9.77 -20.98 20.73
N MET A 619 9.63 -20.71 19.42
CA MET A 619 9.76 -21.71 18.36
C MET A 619 11.10 -21.56 17.64
N ASP A 620 11.94 -22.57 17.74
CA ASP A 620 13.25 -22.58 17.10
C ASP A 620 13.13 -22.78 15.58
N GLY A 621 13.89 -22.00 14.81
CA GLY A 621 14.04 -22.17 13.37
C GLY A 621 12.90 -21.63 12.50
N MET A 622 11.80 -21.15 13.08
CA MET A 622 10.75 -20.47 12.30
C MET A 622 11.22 -19.08 11.83
N ARG A 623 10.87 -18.74 10.59
CA ARG A 623 11.25 -17.49 9.92
C ARG A 623 10.02 -16.68 9.56
N ILE A 624 10.16 -15.36 9.56
CA ILE A 624 9.13 -14.45 9.05
C ILE A 624 9.47 -14.16 7.59
N HIS A 625 8.57 -14.53 6.69
CA HIS A 625 8.61 -14.20 5.27
C HIS A 625 7.76 -12.95 5.04
N TYR A 626 8.29 -11.97 4.34
CA TYR A 626 7.56 -10.71 4.17
C TYR A 626 7.68 -10.18 2.75
N TYR A 627 6.55 -9.76 2.18
CA TYR A 627 6.59 -8.96 0.97
C TYR A 627 7.01 -7.53 1.31
N VAL A 628 8.09 -7.06 0.66
CA VAL A 628 8.60 -5.69 0.75
C VAL A 628 8.44 -5.05 -0.63
N MET A 629 7.23 -4.59 -0.91
CA MET A 629 6.73 -4.37 -2.26
C MET A 629 7.37 -3.12 -2.88
N PRO A 630 8.12 -3.27 -3.99
CA PRO A 630 8.83 -2.15 -4.63
C PRO A 630 7.94 -1.34 -5.57
N HIS A 631 6.61 -1.47 -5.43
CA HIS A 631 5.68 -1.08 -6.48
C HIS A 631 5.65 0.41 -6.72
N TRP A 632 5.99 0.82 -7.93
CA TRP A 632 5.87 2.20 -8.39
C TRP A 632 4.86 2.22 -9.54
N PRO A 633 3.88 3.14 -9.55
CA PRO A 633 3.82 4.42 -8.82
C PRO A 633 3.30 4.42 -7.36
N GLY A 634 2.99 3.28 -6.73
CA GLY A 634 2.43 3.29 -5.36
C GLY A 634 3.39 3.68 -4.23
N ASN A 635 4.69 3.50 -4.43
CA ASN A 635 5.73 3.58 -3.42
C ASN A 635 6.90 4.47 -3.89
N THR A 636 7.71 4.97 -2.95
CA THR A 636 8.89 5.81 -3.25
C THR A 636 10.17 5.11 -2.78
N PRO A 637 11.34 5.40 -3.38
CA PRO A 637 12.60 4.84 -2.91
C PRO A 637 12.85 5.10 -1.41
N MET A 638 12.55 6.32 -0.93
CA MET A 638 12.70 6.67 0.48
C MET A 638 11.75 5.86 1.37
N GLN A 639 10.49 5.71 0.96
CA GLN A 639 9.52 4.93 1.71
C GLN A 639 9.87 3.43 1.74
N TRP A 640 10.29 2.86 0.61
CA TRP A 640 10.75 1.48 0.54
C TRP A 640 11.97 1.24 1.43
N ARG A 641 12.94 2.18 1.44
CA ARG A 641 14.12 2.08 2.31
C ARG A 641 13.75 2.06 3.80
N ARG A 642 12.81 2.91 4.24
CA ARG A 642 12.28 2.88 5.62
C ARG A 642 11.62 1.54 5.94
N GLN A 643 10.83 1.03 4.99
CA GLN A 643 10.14 -0.25 5.12
C GLN A 643 11.14 -1.38 5.33
N PHE A 644 12.11 -1.52 4.43
CA PHE A 644 13.11 -2.58 4.46
C PHE A 644 13.92 -2.62 5.76
N TYR A 645 14.50 -1.49 6.20
CA TYR A 645 15.26 -1.45 7.44
C TYR A 645 14.39 -1.63 8.70
N GLY A 646 13.14 -1.16 8.64
CA GLY A 646 12.16 -1.44 9.69
C GLY A 646 11.79 -2.92 9.75
N ASP A 647 11.55 -3.56 8.61
CA ASP A 647 11.16 -4.97 8.54
C ASP A 647 12.26 -5.87 9.11
N LEU A 648 13.53 -5.57 8.80
CA LEU A 648 14.68 -6.20 9.44
C LEU A 648 14.66 -6.01 10.97
N GLY A 649 14.45 -4.76 11.42
CA GLY A 649 14.36 -4.41 12.85
C GLY A 649 13.21 -5.09 13.60
N HIS A 650 12.16 -5.47 12.87
CA HIS A 650 10.98 -6.18 13.37
C HIS A 650 11.00 -7.69 13.06
N GLY A 651 12.13 -8.23 12.60
CA GLY A 651 12.40 -9.66 12.60
C GLY A 651 12.13 -10.40 11.30
N MET A 652 11.90 -9.70 10.19
CA MET A 652 11.91 -10.30 8.85
C MET A 652 13.21 -11.08 8.61
N LYS A 653 13.10 -12.27 8.02
CA LYS A 653 14.23 -13.11 7.62
C LYS A 653 14.25 -13.38 6.12
N ASP A 654 13.07 -13.51 5.52
CA ASP A 654 12.92 -13.80 4.09
C ASP A 654 12.26 -12.59 3.43
N VAL A 655 12.92 -12.02 2.42
CA VAL A 655 12.44 -10.87 1.65
C VAL A 655 11.72 -11.37 0.42
N ASN A 656 10.60 -10.74 0.05
CA ASN A 656 9.96 -11.03 -1.21
C ASN A 656 9.49 -9.76 -1.94
N LEU A 657 9.94 -9.59 -3.19
CA LEU A 657 9.77 -8.38 -4.00
C LEU A 657 8.63 -8.50 -5.02
N PHE A 658 7.66 -9.40 -4.81
CA PHE A 658 6.52 -9.55 -5.73
C PHE A 658 5.92 -8.19 -6.09
N GLU A 659 5.74 -7.79 -7.34
CA GLU A 659 6.34 -8.28 -8.59
C GLU A 659 7.50 -7.32 -8.98
N PHE A 660 8.68 -7.87 -9.31
CA PHE A 660 9.93 -7.12 -9.47
C PHE A 660 10.34 -6.99 -10.94
N ARG A 661 9.45 -6.39 -11.75
CA ARG A 661 9.67 -6.08 -13.16
C ARG A 661 8.79 -4.90 -13.62
N PRO A 662 9.14 -4.19 -14.72
CA PRO A 662 8.33 -3.09 -15.23
C PRO A 662 7.00 -3.55 -15.84
N VAL A 663 6.00 -2.67 -15.92
CA VAL A 663 4.67 -3.00 -16.47
C VAL A 663 4.72 -3.55 -17.90
N GLN A 664 5.72 -3.13 -18.67
CA GLN A 664 5.99 -3.58 -20.04
C GLN A 664 6.37 -5.07 -20.14
N VAL A 665 6.62 -5.74 -19.01
CA VAL A 665 6.87 -7.19 -18.92
C VAL A 665 6.14 -7.87 -17.76
N ALA A 666 5.52 -7.10 -16.85
CA ALA A 666 4.76 -7.61 -15.73
C ALA A 666 3.58 -8.50 -16.16
N TYR A 667 3.06 -9.31 -15.25
CA TYR A 667 1.82 -10.04 -15.46
C TYR A 667 0.62 -9.37 -14.77
N THR A 668 0.85 -8.76 -13.61
CA THR A 668 -0.21 -8.07 -12.87
C THR A 668 -0.10 -6.55 -13.01
N GLU A 669 -1.14 -5.86 -12.54
CA GLU A 669 -1.12 -4.41 -12.31
C GLU A 669 -0.02 -3.98 -11.32
N ASN A 670 0.45 -4.90 -10.47
CA ASN A 670 1.55 -4.67 -9.55
C ASN A 670 2.87 -4.75 -10.29
N HIS A 671 3.61 -3.65 -10.32
CA HIS A 671 4.86 -3.56 -11.07
C HIS A 671 5.76 -2.47 -10.49
N VAL A 672 6.99 -2.39 -11.00
CA VAL A 672 7.91 -1.29 -10.72
C VAL A 672 8.45 -0.75 -12.04
N THR A 673 7.94 0.41 -12.46
CA THR A 673 8.38 1.11 -13.67
C THR A 673 9.13 2.38 -13.27
N HIS A 674 10.17 2.23 -12.43
CA HIS A 674 10.97 3.34 -11.92
C HIS A 674 12.40 2.91 -11.62
N ASN A 675 13.35 3.32 -12.45
CA ASN A 675 14.76 2.95 -12.32
C ASN A 675 15.38 3.28 -10.93
N PRO A 676 15.13 4.46 -10.33
CA PRO A 676 15.62 4.76 -8.98
C PRO A 676 15.16 3.78 -7.90
N MET A 677 13.97 3.19 -8.01
CA MET A 677 13.52 2.16 -7.08
C MET A 677 14.43 0.91 -7.16
N TYR A 678 14.73 0.42 -8.36
CA TYR A 678 15.66 -0.69 -8.55
C TYR A 678 17.05 -0.39 -7.98
N GLY A 679 17.54 0.85 -8.16
CA GLY A 679 18.82 1.30 -7.63
C GLY A 679 18.85 1.31 -6.09
N GLU A 680 17.80 1.81 -5.44
CA GLU A 680 17.70 1.86 -3.99
C GLU A 680 17.63 0.47 -3.35
N ILE A 681 16.90 -0.46 -3.99
CA ILE A 681 16.86 -1.87 -3.56
C ILE A 681 18.24 -2.51 -3.67
N LEU A 682 18.92 -2.29 -4.81
CA LEU A 682 20.24 -2.86 -5.06
C LEU A 682 21.25 -2.38 -4.01
N LYS A 683 21.26 -1.06 -3.76
CA LYS A 683 22.07 -0.44 -2.72
C LYS A 683 21.79 -1.04 -1.34
N SER A 684 20.52 -1.10 -0.95
CA SER A 684 20.10 -1.61 0.37
C SER A 684 20.46 -3.09 0.58
N PHE A 685 20.43 -3.92 -0.46
CA PHE A 685 20.85 -5.32 -0.37
C PHE A 685 22.36 -5.48 -0.22
N TYR A 686 23.17 -4.67 -0.91
CA TYR A 686 24.62 -4.69 -0.72
C TYR A 686 25.04 -4.17 0.66
N GLU A 687 24.29 -3.22 1.21
CA GLU A 687 24.39 -2.79 2.60
C GLU A 687 24.07 -3.96 3.56
N LEU A 688 22.93 -4.65 3.37
CA LEU A 688 22.54 -5.83 4.15
C LEU A 688 23.61 -6.93 4.15
N GLY A 689 24.22 -7.23 3.00
CA GLY A 689 25.23 -8.28 2.92
C GLY A 689 26.43 -8.07 3.86
N GLN A 690 26.67 -6.85 4.36
CA GLN A 690 27.72 -6.59 5.36
C GLN A 690 27.40 -7.11 6.76
N PHE A 691 26.13 -7.38 7.07
CA PHE A 691 25.66 -7.77 8.42
C PHE A 691 24.57 -8.85 8.41
N GLU A 692 24.31 -9.48 7.26
CA GLU A 692 23.27 -10.48 7.09
C GLU A 692 23.46 -11.72 7.98
N ASP A 693 24.68 -12.03 8.42
CA ASP A 693 24.97 -13.13 9.35
C ASP A 693 24.40 -12.87 10.74
N ILE A 694 24.50 -11.63 11.23
CA ILE A 694 23.89 -11.20 12.49
C ILE A 694 22.37 -11.21 12.36
N VAL A 695 21.83 -10.75 11.22
CA VAL A 695 20.39 -10.81 10.96
C VAL A 695 19.94 -12.26 10.94
N GLN A 696 20.45 -13.10 10.05
CA GLN A 696 19.92 -14.45 9.84
C GLN A 696 20.09 -15.37 11.05
N LYS A 697 21.21 -15.28 11.79
CA LYS A 697 21.46 -16.11 12.98
C LYS A 697 20.96 -15.51 14.29
N GLY A 698 20.72 -14.20 14.31
CA GLY A 698 20.30 -13.47 15.50
C GLY A 698 18.79 -13.39 15.68
N ALA A 699 18.38 -12.73 16.76
CA ALA A 699 16.99 -12.42 17.03
C ALA A 699 16.84 -10.95 17.43
N VAL A 700 15.69 -10.35 17.08
CA VAL A 700 15.28 -9.07 17.64
C VAL A 700 15.14 -9.26 19.15
N ARG A 701 15.80 -8.37 19.90
CA ARG A 701 15.79 -8.45 21.36
C ARG A 701 14.36 -8.28 21.90
N GLY A 702 14.00 -9.04 22.94
CA GLY A 702 12.69 -8.93 23.59
C GLY A 702 12.43 -7.53 24.16
N GLY A 703 11.17 -7.11 24.15
CA GLY A 703 10.71 -5.81 24.59
C GLY A 703 10.73 -5.61 26.11
N THR A 704 10.62 -4.35 26.54
CA THR A 704 10.38 -3.98 27.95
C THR A 704 8.91 -3.63 28.21
N ALA A 705 8.15 -3.39 27.14
CA ALA A 705 6.74 -3.07 27.15
C ALA A 705 5.98 -4.02 26.21
N ALA A 706 4.69 -4.22 26.48
CA ALA A 706 3.82 -5.05 25.68
C ALA A 706 2.52 -4.32 25.30
N LEU A 707 2.00 -4.59 24.10
CA LEU A 707 0.66 -4.21 23.67
C LEU A 707 -0.21 -5.48 23.57
N TRP A 708 -1.40 -5.42 24.15
CA TRP A 708 -2.32 -6.54 24.24
C TRP A 708 -3.06 -6.81 22.92
N PHE A 709 -3.18 -8.09 22.56
CA PHE A 709 -4.03 -8.60 21.50
C PHE A 709 -4.73 -9.86 22.01
N SER A 710 -6.00 -10.10 21.65
CA SER A 710 -6.72 -11.28 22.15
C SER A 710 -7.66 -11.89 21.12
N GLU A 711 -7.80 -13.22 21.18
CA GLU A 711 -8.84 -13.94 20.43
C GLU A 711 -10.26 -13.63 20.95
N VAL A 712 -10.38 -13.18 22.20
CA VAL A 712 -11.67 -12.70 22.73
C VAL A 712 -12.07 -11.40 22.00
N SER A 713 -11.11 -10.51 21.77
CA SER A 713 -11.32 -9.30 20.95
C SER A 713 -11.70 -9.64 19.51
N ASP A 714 -11.10 -10.68 18.92
CA ASP A 714 -11.49 -11.17 17.59
C ASP A 714 -12.97 -11.59 17.57
N ALA A 715 -13.37 -12.43 18.54
CA ALA A 715 -14.72 -12.97 18.64
C ALA A 715 -15.78 -11.86 18.80
N TRP A 716 -15.50 -10.86 19.64
CA TRP A 716 -16.41 -9.74 19.90
C TRP A 716 -16.25 -8.57 18.93
N ARG A 717 -15.27 -8.64 18.02
CA ARG A 717 -14.98 -7.62 17.01
C ARG A 717 -14.72 -6.25 17.62
N ASP A 718 -13.87 -6.24 18.63
CA ASP A 718 -13.55 -5.08 19.46
C ASP A 718 -12.91 -3.92 18.69
N ASN A 719 -12.19 -4.22 17.63
CA ASN A 719 -11.55 -3.22 16.76
C ASN A 719 -12.54 -2.54 15.81
N GLN A 720 -13.70 -2.07 16.28
CA GLN A 720 -14.67 -1.34 15.44
C GLN A 720 -14.56 0.18 15.61
N GLY A 721 -14.85 0.89 14.51
CA GLY A 721 -14.80 2.35 14.48
C GLY A 721 -13.48 2.90 15.03
N SER A 722 -13.59 3.86 15.94
CA SER A 722 -12.47 4.59 16.55
C SER A 722 -11.51 3.71 17.35
N MET A 723 -11.94 2.54 17.82
CA MET A 723 -11.10 1.63 18.60
C MET A 723 -9.94 1.10 17.75
N SER A 724 -10.20 0.77 16.49
CA SER A 724 -9.18 0.31 15.54
C SER A 724 -8.12 1.38 15.27
N ALA A 725 -8.55 2.61 14.99
CA ALA A 725 -7.68 3.75 14.74
C ALA A 725 -6.86 4.10 15.99
N ALA A 726 -7.46 4.02 17.17
CA ALA A 726 -6.79 4.26 18.43
C ALA A 726 -5.74 3.18 18.75
N LYS A 727 -6.00 1.90 18.46
CA LYS A 727 -5.04 0.81 18.65
C LYS A 727 -3.81 0.96 17.74
N ARG A 728 -4.03 1.24 16.45
CA ARG A 728 -2.95 1.59 15.50
C ARG A 728 -2.15 2.81 15.97
N SER A 729 -2.84 3.86 16.43
CA SER A 729 -2.19 5.08 16.91
C SER A 729 -1.40 4.85 18.20
N MET A 730 -1.89 3.97 19.08
CA MET A 730 -1.24 3.62 20.34
C MET A 730 0.10 2.94 20.09
N TYR A 731 0.18 2.06 19.08
CA TYR A 731 1.41 1.43 18.64
C TYR A 731 2.52 2.47 18.36
N THR A 732 2.27 3.43 17.46
CA THR A 732 3.26 4.47 17.14
C THR A 732 3.58 5.36 18.35
N ALA A 733 2.58 5.73 19.14
CA ALA A 733 2.80 6.56 20.32
C ALA A 733 3.72 5.90 21.36
N ILE A 734 3.65 4.57 21.50
CA ILE A 734 4.55 3.77 22.34
C ILE A 734 5.96 3.71 21.75
N LEU A 735 6.10 3.51 20.43
CA LEU A 735 7.40 3.52 19.77
C LEU A 735 8.13 4.86 19.97
N HIS A 736 7.41 5.98 19.95
CA HIS A 736 7.99 7.31 20.19
C HIS A 736 8.42 7.55 21.66
N GLN A 737 8.05 6.65 22.59
CA GLN A 737 8.64 6.60 23.94
C GLN A 737 9.98 5.85 23.98
N GLN A 738 10.46 5.42 22.81
CA GLN A 738 11.67 4.65 22.57
C GLN A 738 11.67 3.31 23.33
N LEU A 739 10.48 2.73 23.48
CA LEU A 739 10.28 1.44 24.12
C LEU A 739 10.34 0.34 23.07
N GLN A 740 11.15 -0.68 23.33
CA GLN A 740 11.04 -1.92 22.57
C GLN A 740 9.73 -2.61 22.99
N LEU A 741 8.83 -2.75 22.02
CA LEU A 741 7.47 -3.22 22.18
C LEU A 741 7.35 -4.62 21.57
N ASP A 742 6.72 -5.54 22.31
CA ASP A 742 6.26 -6.83 21.79
C ASP A 742 4.74 -6.94 21.96
N PHE A 743 4.11 -7.91 21.28
CA PHE A 743 2.70 -8.21 21.48
C PHE A 743 2.50 -9.42 22.38
N VAL A 744 1.52 -9.32 23.28
CA VAL A 744 1.17 -10.36 24.24
C VAL A 744 -0.26 -10.77 23.99
N VAL A 745 -0.50 -12.08 23.90
CA VAL A 745 -1.82 -12.68 23.70
C VAL A 745 -2.32 -13.47 24.91
N ASP A 746 -3.57 -13.95 24.87
CA ASP A 746 -4.22 -14.63 25.98
C ASP A 746 -3.34 -15.75 26.59
N GLN A 747 -2.76 -16.60 25.74
CA GLN A 747 -1.89 -17.70 26.15
C GLN A 747 -0.58 -17.23 26.81
N ASP A 748 0.02 -16.13 26.33
CA ASP A 748 1.24 -15.59 26.94
C ASP A 748 1.00 -15.14 28.39
N ALA A 749 -0.18 -14.58 28.66
CA ALA A 749 -0.56 -14.17 30.00
C ALA A 749 -0.67 -15.37 30.94
N THR A 750 -1.33 -16.45 30.50
CA THR A 750 -1.51 -17.66 31.31
C THR A 750 -0.22 -18.47 31.46
N ASP A 751 0.68 -18.41 30.49
CA ASP A 751 1.98 -19.09 30.51
C ASP A 751 3.05 -18.33 31.33
N GLY A 752 2.69 -17.15 31.88
CA GLY A 752 3.57 -16.37 32.76
C GLY A 752 4.56 -15.45 32.04
N ILE A 753 4.46 -15.32 30.71
CA ILE A 753 5.35 -14.50 29.88
C ILE A 753 5.26 -13.00 30.23
N LEU A 754 4.15 -12.56 30.84
CA LEU A 754 4.01 -11.19 31.38
C LEU A 754 5.18 -10.78 32.30
N ALA A 755 5.81 -11.73 33.00
CA ALA A 755 6.95 -11.45 33.89
C ALA A 755 8.18 -10.85 33.18
N GLU A 756 8.30 -11.04 31.86
CA GLU A 756 9.38 -10.47 31.05
C GLU A 756 9.20 -8.95 30.82
N TYR A 757 7.98 -8.44 30.93
CA TYR A 757 7.65 -7.04 30.67
C TYR A 757 7.49 -6.22 31.96
N LYS A 758 7.72 -4.91 31.84
CA LYS A 758 7.47 -3.93 32.92
C LYS A 758 6.22 -3.12 32.69
N VAL A 759 5.79 -2.99 31.44
CA VAL A 759 4.64 -2.18 31.04
C VAL A 759 3.72 -3.01 30.14
N LEU A 760 2.41 -2.90 30.35
CA LEU A 760 1.38 -3.49 29.50
C LEU A 760 0.37 -2.40 29.12
N TYR A 761 0.03 -2.32 27.83
CA TYR A 761 -1.03 -1.48 27.30
C TYR A 761 -2.20 -2.37 26.86
N VAL A 762 -3.42 -2.07 27.34
CA VAL A 762 -4.64 -2.81 26.98
C VAL A 762 -5.66 -1.84 26.38
N THR A 763 -6.13 -2.16 25.17
CA THR A 763 -7.09 -1.34 24.41
C THR A 763 -8.42 -2.03 24.17
N ASP A 764 -8.49 -3.34 24.39
CA ASP A 764 -9.55 -4.19 23.90
C ASP A 764 -10.69 -4.25 24.94
N PRO A 765 -11.95 -3.94 24.56
CA PRO A 765 -13.09 -4.02 25.46
C PRO A 765 -13.28 -5.34 26.21
N HIS A 766 -13.02 -6.46 25.53
CA HIS A 766 -13.15 -7.79 26.11
C HIS A 766 -11.78 -8.40 26.45
N LEU A 767 -11.72 -9.06 27.60
CA LEU A 767 -10.52 -9.73 28.09
C LEU A 767 -10.91 -11.06 28.74
N HIS A 768 -10.25 -12.15 28.35
CA HIS A 768 -10.50 -13.46 28.95
C HIS A 768 -10.31 -13.41 30.47
N SER A 769 -11.21 -14.04 31.23
CA SER A 769 -11.21 -14.02 32.70
C SER A 769 -9.88 -14.52 33.30
N ALA A 770 -9.30 -15.58 32.72
CA ALA A 770 -7.99 -16.09 33.13
C ALA A 770 -6.86 -15.08 32.87
N SER A 771 -6.89 -14.39 31.72
CA SER A 771 -5.90 -13.37 31.38
C SER A 771 -6.04 -12.14 32.28
N ALA A 772 -7.26 -11.73 32.63
CA ALA A 772 -7.51 -10.68 33.62
C ALA A 772 -6.89 -11.01 34.99
N ALA A 773 -7.06 -12.26 35.45
CA ALA A 773 -6.44 -12.74 36.69
C ALA A 773 -4.91 -12.74 36.62
N ALA A 774 -4.33 -13.20 35.51
CA ALA A 774 -2.88 -13.20 35.29
C ALA A 774 -2.31 -11.78 35.27
N ILE A 775 -2.97 -10.84 34.57
CA ILE A 775 -2.58 -9.43 34.55
C ILE A 775 -2.67 -8.82 35.94
N ALA A 776 -3.76 -9.06 36.69
CA ALA A 776 -3.90 -8.56 38.06
C ALA A 776 -2.78 -9.08 38.98
N ALA A 777 -2.44 -10.36 38.87
CA ALA A 777 -1.33 -10.95 39.62
C ALA A 777 0.04 -10.36 39.23
N TRP A 778 0.26 -10.10 37.94
CA TRP A 778 1.47 -9.45 37.44
C TRP A 778 1.59 -8.00 37.92
N VAL A 779 0.52 -7.20 37.85
CA VAL A 779 0.51 -5.83 38.39
C VAL A 779 0.81 -5.84 39.88
N LYS A 780 0.18 -6.73 40.66
CA LYS A 780 0.46 -6.84 42.11
C LYS A 780 1.95 -7.06 42.43
N LYS A 781 2.70 -7.69 41.53
CA LYS A 781 4.15 -7.98 41.63
C LYS A 781 5.04 -6.88 41.05
N GLY A 782 4.51 -5.74 40.62
CA GLY A 782 5.28 -4.59 40.14
C GLY A 782 5.06 -4.26 38.66
N GLY A 783 4.18 -5.00 37.97
CA GLY A 783 3.74 -4.65 36.63
C GLY A 783 3.02 -3.30 36.58
N ARG A 784 3.11 -2.62 35.44
CA ARG A 784 2.50 -1.30 35.22
C ARG A 784 1.57 -1.34 34.02
N LEU A 785 0.30 -1.09 34.26
CA LEU A 785 -0.77 -1.21 33.27
C LEU A 785 -1.30 0.17 32.89
N LEU A 786 -1.54 0.39 31.59
CA LEU A 786 -2.41 1.44 31.08
C LEU A 786 -3.53 0.81 30.26
N ALA A 787 -4.78 1.14 30.61
CA ALA A 787 -5.98 0.74 29.89
C ALA A 787 -6.70 1.98 29.32
N THR A 788 -7.23 1.89 28.10
CA THR A 788 -7.97 2.99 27.45
C THR A 788 -9.49 2.83 27.58
N ALA A 789 -10.27 3.78 27.05
CA ALA A 789 -11.73 3.76 27.14
C ALA A 789 -12.32 2.39 26.74
N GLY A 790 -13.10 1.79 27.64
CA GLY A 790 -13.75 0.50 27.41
C GLY A 790 -12.88 -0.73 27.66
N ALA A 791 -11.56 -0.59 27.75
CA ALA A 791 -10.63 -1.72 27.77
C ALA A 791 -10.83 -2.63 29.00
N GLY A 792 -11.01 -3.93 28.76
CA GLY A 792 -11.19 -4.98 29.75
C GLY A 792 -12.45 -4.84 30.61
N MET A 793 -13.46 -4.11 30.15
CA MET A 793 -14.72 -3.94 30.89
C MET A 793 -15.59 -5.19 30.86
N PHE A 794 -15.37 -6.08 29.89
CA PHE A 794 -16.15 -7.29 29.67
C PHE A 794 -15.25 -8.54 29.59
N ASP A 795 -15.81 -9.70 29.96
CA ASP A 795 -15.17 -11.01 29.84
C ASP A 795 -15.52 -11.71 28.52
N GLU A 796 -15.02 -12.91 28.30
CA GLU A 796 -15.28 -13.70 27.10
C GLU A 796 -16.76 -14.00 26.84
N TYR A 797 -17.61 -13.89 27.86
CA TYR A 797 -19.05 -14.12 27.79
C TYR A 797 -19.85 -12.81 27.81
N ASN A 798 -19.19 -11.69 27.52
CA ASN A 798 -19.76 -10.34 27.51
C ASN A 798 -20.46 -9.99 28.84
N GLN A 799 -19.92 -10.48 29.96
CA GLN A 799 -20.31 -10.09 31.31
C GLN A 799 -19.31 -9.08 31.87
N PRO A 800 -19.70 -8.24 32.85
CA PRO A 800 -18.75 -7.36 33.53
C PRO A 800 -17.53 -8.12 34.07
N ASN A 801 -16.33 -7.80 33.58
CA ASN A 801 -15.10 -8.42 34.04
C ASN A 801 -14.71 -7.88 35.43
N LYS A 802 -15.21 -8.55 36.47
CA LYS A 802 -15.05 -8.10 37.87
C LYS A 802 -13.59 -7.95 38.26
N VAL A 803 -12.73 -8.89 37.86
CA VAL A 803 -11.30 -8.89 38.22
C VAL A 803 -10.59 -7.68 37.63
N PHE A 804 -10.82 -7.39 36.35
CA PHE A 804 -10.16 -6.28 35.69
C PHE A 804 -10.70 -4.92 36.14
N ARG A 805 -12.03 -4.79 36.31
CA ARG A 805 -12.65 -3.59 36.90
C ARG A 805 -12.11 -3.30 38.31
N GLU A 806 -11.98 -4.34 39.15
CA GLU A 806 -11.38 -4.20 40.48
C GLU A 806 -9.91 -3.83 40.39
N LEU A 807 -9.12 -4.45 39.50
CA LEU A 807 -7.71 -4.11 39.28
C LEU A 807 -7.53 -2.61 38.99
N LEU A 808 -8.31 -2.09 38.04
CA LEU A 808 -8.31 -0.68 37.65
C LEU A 808 -8.92 0.25 38.72
N GLY A 809 -9.80 -0.28 39.58
CA GLY A 809 -10.57 0.50 40.55
C GLY A 809 -11.61 1.39 39.87
N VAL A 810 -12.25 0.89 38.81
CA VAL A 810 -13.25 1.63 38.03
C VAL A 810 -14.51 0.82 37.84
N ASP A 811 -15.65 1.50 37.77
CA ASP A 811 -16.92 0.92 37.37
C ASP A 811 -17.53 1.75 36.23
N GLN A 812 -17.44 1.22 35.00
CA GLN A 812 -17.95 1.88 33.81
C GLN A 812 -19.48 1.78 33.76
N SER A 813 -20.13 2.92 33.59
CA SER A 813 -21.58 3.04 33.40
C SER A 813 -21.96 3.14 31.92
N ALA A 814 -21.13 3.77 31.09
CA ALA A 814 -21.37 3.92 29.66
C ALA A 814 -20.08 4.11 28.85
N LEU A 815 -20.15 3.78 27.57
CA LEU A 815 -19.16 4.14 26.55
C LEU A 815 -19.83 5.02 25.49
N GLU A 816 -19.55 6.32 25.53
CA GLU A 816 -20.02 7.29 24.56
C GLU A 816 -19.15 7.23 23.30
N ALA A 817 -19.68 6.68 22.22
CA ALA A 817 -19.00 6.59 20.93
C ALA A 817 -19.92 7.09 19.80
N PRO A 818 -20.15 8.42 19.68
CA PRO A 818 -21.14 8.97 18.74
C PRO A 818 -20.84 8.58 17.30
N ALA A 819 -21.85 8.15 16.53
CA ALA A 819 -21.68 7.69 15.15
C ALA A 819 -21.04 8.76 14.24
N ALA A 820 -21.42 10.03 14.41
CA ALA A 820 -20.87 11.15 13.65
C ALA A 820 -19.42 11.51 14.02
N LYS A 821 -18.89 10.96 15.12
CA LYS A 821 -17.53 11.23 15.62
C LYS A 821 -16.58 10.04 15.48
N GLN A 822 -16.97 9.01 14.70
CA GLN A 822 -16.14 7.83 14.50
C GLN A 822 -14.95 8.11 13.57
N ILE A 823 -13.81 7.51 13.89
CA ILE A 823 -12.57 7.59 13.12
C ILE A 823 -12.20 6.18 12.67
N GLY A 824 -12.34 5.88 11.38
CA GLY A 824 -11.85 4.63 10.82
C GLY A 824 -10.38 4.73 10.43
N TYR A 825 -10.07 5.73 9.62
CA TYR A 825 -8.73 6.00 9.13
C TYR A 825 -8.22 7.35 9.64
N ILE A 826 -6.99 7.35 10.18
CA ILE A 826 -6.43 8.50 10.90
C ILE A 826 -6.28 9.70 9.96
N LYS A 827 -5.64 9.54 8.79
CA LYS A 827 -5.45 10.63 7.82
C LYS A 827 -6.77 11.13 7.21
N GLN A 828 -7.78 10.27 7.11
CA GLN A 828 -9.06 10.61 6.51
C GLN A 828 -10.04 11.29 7.48
N ASP A 829 -10.18 10.78 8.70
CA ASP A 829 -11.31 11.12 9.57
C ASP A 829 -10.90 12.08 10.70
N LEU A 830 -9.77 11.83 11.37
CA LEU A 830 -9.33 12.58 12.55
C LEU A 830 -9.19 14.11 12.31
N PRO A 831 -8.70 14.60 11.16
CA PRO A 831 -8.56 16.04 10.93
C PRO A 831 -9.90 16.79 10.93
N PHE A 832 -11.00 16.12 10.59
CA PHE A 832 -12.30 16.73 10.34
C PHE A 832 -13.33 16.49 11.44
N VAL A 833 -12.97 15.70 12.47
CA VAL A 833 -13.88 15.37 13.55
C VAL A 833 -13.68 16.29 14.75
N ASP A 834 -14.77 16.71 15.36
CA ASP A 834 -14.77 17.43 16.63
C ASP A 834 -14.54 16.46 17.81
N PRO A 835 -13.92 16.93 18.90
CA PRO A 835 -13.77 16.12 20.11
C PRO A 835 -15.12 15.73 20.70
N VAL A 836 -15.19 14.54 21.30
CA VAL A 836 -16.33 14.08 22.12
C VAL A 836 -16.38 14.88 23.42
N ASP A 837 -15.23 15.13 24.04
CA ASP A 837 -15.08 15.86 25.31
C ASP A 837 -13.66 16.47 25.40
N THR A 838 -13.35 17.18 26.48
CA THR A 838 -11.99 17.64 26.83
C THR A 838 -11.57 17.05 28.17
N VAL A 839 -10.35 16.53 28.24
CA VAL A 839 -9.77 15.96 29.46
C VAL A 839 -8.76 16.95 30.02
N THR A 840 -8.92 17.30 31.30
CA THR A 840 -7.98 18.12 32.05
C THR A 840 -7.24 17.25 33.06
N TRP A 841 -5.91 17.27 33.07
CA TRP A 841 -5.12 16.43 33.98
C TRP A 841 -3.83 17.11 34.44
N LYS A 842 -3.23 16.58 35.51
CA LYS A 842 -1.97 17.10 36.07
C LYS A 842 -0.75 16.43 35.47
N HIS A 843 0.04 17.18 34.72
CA HIS A 843 1.36 16.77 34.23
C HIS A 843 2.45 17.51 35.03
N GLY A 844 3.04 16.83 36.01
CA GLY A 844 3.90 17.48 37.00
C GLY A 844 3.09 18.54 37.78
N ASP A 845 3.64 19.75 37.88
CA ASP A 845 2.98 20.88 38.54
C ASP A 845 1.98 21.63 37.64
N ARG A 846 1.85 21.23 36.37
CA ARG A 846 0.99 21.89 35.39
C ARG A 846 -0.34 21.17 35.23
N THR A 847 -1.42 21.93 35.21
CA THR A 847 -2.71 21.46 34.70
C THR A 847 -2.75 21.67 33.18
N VAL A 848 -3.01 20.61 32.43
CA VAL A 848 -3.05 20.63 30.96
C VAL A 848 -4.36 20.04 30.47
N ALA A 849 -4.82 20.51 29.30
CA ALA A 849 -6.03 20.02 28.64
C ALA A 849 -5.67 19.29 27.35
N ILE A 850 -6.36 18.19 27.07
CA ILE A 850 -6.26 17.41 25.84
C ILE A 850 -7.66 17.07 25.30
N PRO A 851 -7.94 17.26 24.01
CA PRO A 851 -9.22 16.91 23.41
C PRO A 851 -9.38 15.39 23.31
N ALA A 852 -10.55 14.85 23.68
CA ALA A 852 -10.86 13.42 23.59
C ALA A 852 -11.66 13.11 22.32
N PHE A 853 -11.17 12.17 21.49
CA PHE A 853 -11.78 11.81 20.20
C PHE A 853 -12.34 10.38 20.17
N GLY A 854 -13.34 10.16 19.33
CA GLY A 854 -13.87 8.83 18.99
C GLY A 854 -14.75 8.18 20.06
N ALA A 855 -14.22 8.03 21.28
CA ALA A 855 -14.95 7.44 22.40
C ALA A 855 -14.54 8.01 23.76
N CYS A 856 -15.51 8.14 24.67
CA CYS A 856 -15.33 8.48 26.08
C CYS A 856 -16.10 7.48 26.96
N SER A 857 -15.42 6.83 27.90
CA SER A 857 -15.99 6.01 28.94
C SER A 857 -16.42 6.90 30.11
N ARG A 858 -17.69 6.80 30.51
CA ARG A 858 -18.19 7.35 31.77
C ARG A 858 -18.06 6.29 32.86
N PHE A 859 -17.40 6.63 33.97
CA PHE A 859 -17.10 5.67 35.03
C PHE A 859 -17.01 6.34 36.40
N ALA A 860 -17.30 5.56 37.44
CA ALA A 860 -17.00 5.90 38.82
C ALA A 860 -15.68 5.26 39.26
N VAL A 861 -14.99 5.86 40.22
CA VAL A 861 -13.78 5.28 40.82
C VAL A 861 -14.08 4.59 42.14
N LYS A 862 -13.40 3.48 42.41
CA LYS A 862 -13.45 2.75 43.68
C LYS A 862 -12.02 2.38 44.10
N GLY A 863 -11.46 3.16 45.03
CA GLY A 863 -10.10 2.95 45.53
C GLY A 863 -8.99 3.32 44.53
N ALA A 864 -9.32 4.10 43.49
CA ALA A 864 -8.37 4.72 42.57
C ALA A 864 -8.37 6.25 42.77
N GLU A 865 -7.23 6.88 42.58
CA GLU A 865 -7.05 8.33 42.56
C GLU A 865 -7.48 8.90 41.22
N VAL A 866 -8.31 9.96 41.20
CA VAL A 866 -8.63 10.70 39.98
C VAL A 866 -7.51 11.70 39.71
N ILE A 867 -6.79 11.52 38.61
CA ILE A 867 -5.67 12.39 38.20
C ILE A 867 -6.02 13.27 36.99
N GLY A 868 -7.21 13.08 36.42
CA GLY A 868 -7.78 13.95 35.40
C GLY A 868 -9.30 13.81 35.28
N THR A 869 -9.96 14.86 34.81
CA THR A 869 -11.42 14.97 34.71
C THR A 869 -11.88 15.36 33.31
N PHE A 870 -13.10 14.98 32.96
CA PHE A 870 -13.81 15.52 31.81
C PHE A 870 -14.29 16.96 32.09
N SER A 871 -14.86 17.60 31.07
CA SER A 871 -15.36 18.98 31.17
C SER A 871 -16.48 19.17 32.19
N ASP A 872 -17.25 18.11 32.47
CA ASP A 872 -18.30 18.08 33.50
C ASP A 872 -17.78 17.82 34.94
N GLY A 873 -16.45 17.71 35.10
CA GLY A 873 -15.80 17.40 36.38
C GLY A 873 -15.81 15.93 36.76
N THR A 874 -16.40 15.04 35.97
CA THR A 874 -16.37 13.59 36.22
C THR A 874 -15.00 12.98 35.93
N PRO A 875 -14.65 11.81 36.50
CA PRO A 875 -13.36 11.18 36.27
C PRO A 875 -13.09 10.89 34.78
N ALA A 876 -11.92 11.28 34.29
CA ALA A 876 -11.43 10.94 32.95
C ALA A 876 -10.15 10.10 33.00
N ILE A 877 -9.32 10.27 34.03
CA ILE A 877 -8.11 9.48 34.23
C ILE A 877 -8.04 9.06 35.69
N SER A 878 -7.91 7.76 35.93
CA SER A 878 -7.67 7.22 37.26
C SER A 878 -6.34 6.49 37.36
N ARG A 879 -5.76 6.50 38.55
CA ARG A 879 -4.53 5.79 38.90
C ARG A 879 -4.75 5.01 40.19
N ARG A 880 -4.37 3.74 40.19
CA ARG A 880 -4.47 2.86 41.35
C ARG A 880 -3.15 2.15 41.61
N ALA A 881 -2.64 2.26 42.84
CA ALA A 881 -1.55 1.42 43.31
C ALA A 881 -2.10 0.03 43.69
N VAL A 882 -1.45 -1.02 43.20
CA VAL A 882 -1.87 -2.41 43.43
C VAL A 882 -0.64 -3.24 43.75
N GLY A 883 -0.49 -3.64 45.02
CA GLY A 883 0.75 -4.24 45.50
C GLY A 883 1.93 -3.28 45.28
N THR A 884 2.95 -3.73 44.54
CA THR A 884 4.10 -2.89 44.15
C THR A 884 3.97 -2.29 42.74
N GLY A 885 2.89 -2.58 42.03
CA GLY A 885 2.63 -2.07 40.68
C GLY A 885 1.59 -0.97 40.64
N THR A 886 1.18 -0.63 39.41
CA THR A 886 0.25 0.48 39.17
C THR A 886 -0.67 0.16 38.00
N ALA A 887 -1.94 0.51 38.13
CA ALA A 887 -2.93 0.47 37.08
C ALA A 887 -3.44 1.88 36.78
N ILE A 888 -3.40 2.28 35.50
CA ILE A 888 -3.92 3.57 35.01
C ILE A 888 -5.06 3.27 34.05
N TYR A 889 -6.19 3.95 34.22
CA TYR A 889 -7.31 3.91 33.28
C TYR A 889 -7.54 5.30 32.68
N CYS A 890 -7.42 5.39 31.36
CA CYS A 890 -7.83 6.57 30.59
C CYS A 890 -9.23 6.32 30.05
N GLY A 891 -10.23 7.05 30.54
CA GLY A 891 -11.61 7.00 30.07
C GLY A 891 -11.80 7.56 28.66
N PHE A 892 -10.76 7.75 27.87
CA PHE A 892 -10.81 8.23 26.49
C PHE A 892 -9.73 7.51 25.66
N LEU A 893 -9.59 7.88 24.38
CA LEU A 893 -8.59 7.32 23.47
C LEU A 893 -7.39 8.29 23.33
N PRO A 894 -6.38 8.23 24.23
CA PRO A 894 -5.29 9.22 24.26
C PRO A 894 -4.43 9.20 23.00
N SER A 895 -4.32 8.05 22.33
CA SER A 895 -3.54 7.92 21.10
C SER A 895 -4.12 8.68 19.90
N LEU A 896 -5.44 8.91 19.86
CA LEU A 896 -6.04 9.79 18.84
C LEU A 896 -5.78 11.26 19.15
N SER A 897 -5.77 11.62 20.44
CA SER A 897 -5.40 12.96 20.91
C SER A 897 -3.94 13.27 20.56
N TYR A 898 -3.07 12.29 20.72
CA TYR A 898 -1.66 12.34 20.33
C TYR A 898 -1.45 12.65 18.83
N TYR A 899 -2.23 12.01 17.96
CA TYR A 899 -2.12 12.17 16.50
C TYR A 899 -2.79 13.43 15.94
N LYS A 900 -3.80 13.99 16.62
CA LYS A 900 -4.62 15.09 16.08
C LYS A 900 -3.80 16.27 15.56
N PRO A 901 -2.85 16.87 16.30
CA PRO A 901 -2.06 17.98 15.79
C PRO A 901 -1.07 17.57 14.68
N ALA A 902 -0.68 16.29 14.62
CA ALA A 902 0.24 15.77 13.62
C ALA A 902 -0.44 15.40 12.29
N THR A 903 -1.78 15.44 12.24
CA THR A 903 -2.57 15.00 11.08
C THR A 903 -3.27 16.20 10.44
N PRO A 904 -2.69 16.83 9.41
CA PRO A 904 -3.29 17.99 8.76
C PRO A 904 -4.54 17.60 7.95
N ALA A 905 -5.46 18.55 7.77
CA ALA A 905 -6.64 18.39 6.91
C ALA A 905 -6.25 18.52 5.43
N ARG A 906 -5.67 17.46 4.87
CA ARG A 906 -5.29 17.34 3.46
C ARG A 906 -6.18 16.32 2.74
N PRO A 907 -6.37 16.46 1.42
CA PRO A 907 -6.94 15.38 0.63
C PRO A 907 -6.15 14.09 0.82
N VAL A 908 -6.83 12.98 1.09
CA VAL A 908 -6.20 11.66 1.02
C VAL A 908 -5.93 11.33 -0.44
N ASP A 909 -4.76 10.74 -0.68
CA ASP A 909 -4.25 10.44 -2.01
C ASP A 909 -3.55 9.08 -2.03
N ARG A 910 -3.20 8.64 -3.24
CA ARG A 910 -2.21 7.59 -3.52
C ARG A 910 -1.26 8.14 -4.56
N GLY A 911 -0.57 9.23 -4.26
CA GLY A 911 0.42 9.78 -5.18
C GLY A 911 1.74 9.01 -5.10
N SER A 912 2.66 9.29 -6.02
CA SER A 912 3.91 8.54 -6.21
C SER A 912 5.16 9.32 -5.81
N SER A 913 4.99 10.33 -4.94
CA SER A 913 6.05 11.24 -4.51
C SER A 913 6.05 11.38 -2.99
N ASP A 914 7.20 11.68 -2.39
CA ASP A 914 7.27 11.86 -0.92
C ASP A 914 6.42 13.03 -0.40
N ALA A 915 6.00 13.95 -1.28
CA ALA A 915 5.09 15.05 -0.94
C ALA A 915 3.62 14.59 -0.80
N SER A 916 3.24 13.46 -1.38
CA SER A 916 1.88 12.92 -1.34
C SER A 916 1.47 12.55 0.09
N PHE A 917 0.18 12.67 0.41
CA PHE A 917 -0.31 12.40 1.75
C PHE A 917 -0.23 10.91 2.13
N SER A 918 -0.22 9.99 1.17
CA SER A 918 0.13 8.56 1.34
C SER A 918 1.50 8.39 2.01
N HIS A 919 2.49 9.18 1.57
CA HIS A 919 3.90 9.15 2.00
C HIS A 919 4.23 10.14 3.13
N PHE A 920 3.29 11.02 3.50
CA PHE A 920 3.46 12.00 4.57
C PHE A 920 3.82 11.36 5.92
N ILE A 921 4.89 11.91 6.53
CA ILE A 921 5.41 11.54 7.84
C ILE A 921 4.89 12.54 8.90
N PRO A 922 4.04 12.12 9.85
CA PRO A 922 3.57 12.99 10.92
C PRO A 922 4.68 13.27 11.95
N THR A 923 4.87 14.54 12.32
CA THR A 923 5.90 14.96 13.28
C THR A 923 5.38 15.83 14.43
N ALA A 924 4.27 16.55 14.25
CA ALA A 924 3.74 17.52 15.20
C ALA A 924 2.78 16.90 16.24
N PHE A 925 3.21 15.88 16.98
CA PHE A 925 2.37 15.16 17.94
C PHE A 925 2.08 15.93 19.24
N ASP A 926 0.96 15.61 19.90
CA ASP A 926 0.59 16.26 21.17
C ASP A 926 1.48 15.79 22.34
N ALA A 927 2.26 16.71 22.91
CA ALA A 927 3.19 16.40 23.99
C ALA A 927 2.51 16.00 25.32
N ASN A 928 1.29 16.48 25.60
CA ASN A 928 0.58 16.13 26.82
C ASN A 928 -0.04 14.73 26.72
N ALA A 929 -0.62 14.39 25.57
CA ALA A 929 -1.05 13.02 25.29
C ALA A 929 0.15 12.06 25.29
N SER A 930 1.29 12.47 24.74
CA SER A 930 2.55 11.72 24.78
C SER A 930 2.98 11.41 26.22
N ALA A 931 3.00 12.43 27.09
CA ALA A 931 3.38 12.27 28.49
C ALA A 931 2.44 11.33 29.26
N LEU A 932 1.13 11.39 28.98
CA LEU A 932 0.15 10.49 29.57
C LEU A 932 0.38 9.03 29.15
N ILE A 933 0.62 8.79 27.85
CA ILE A 933 0.91 7.44 27.33
C ILE A 933 2.24 6.92 27.90
N ALA A 934 3.21 7.80 28.14
CA ALA A 934 4.51 7.45 28.73
C ALA A 934 4.47 7.12 30.22
N LEU A 935 3.40 7.50 30.93
CA LEU A 935 3.29 7.42 32.39
C LEU A 935 3.63 6.04 32.98
N PRO A 936 3.10 4.89 32.48
CA PRO A 936 3.49 3.58 33.00
C PRO A 936 4.98 3.25 32.76
N ALA A 937 5.61 3.84 31.75
CA ALA A 937 7.01 3.62 31.41
C ALA A 937 8.00 4.56 32.11
N ALA A 938 7.54 5.42 33.03
CA ALA A 938 8.40 6.33 33.78
C ALA A 938 9.50 5.58 34.54
N GLY A 939 10.78 5.92 34.30
CA GLY A 939 11.92 5.26 34.94
C GLY A 939 12.21 3.82 34.45
N VAL A 940 11.49 3.31 33.45
CA VAL A 940 11.86 2.04 32.79
C VAL A 940 13.07 2.29 31.90
N ALA A 941 14.14 1.51 32.06
CA ALA A 941 15.33 1.66 31.22
C ALA A 941 15.01 1.29 29.76
N ARG A 942 15.36 2.17 28.82
CA ARG A 942 15.28 1.89 27.39
C ARG A 942 16.51 1.12 26.95
N GLN A 943 16.36 0.20 25.99
CA GLN A 943 17.48 -0.64 25.54
C GLN A 943 18.40 0.12 24.59
N VAL A 944 17.81 0.90 23.68
CA VAL A 944 18.47 1.85 22.80
C VAL A 944 17.68 3.15 22.86
N THR A 945 18.35 4.29 22.87
CA THR A 945 17.71 5.60 22.75
C THR A 945 18.43 6.49 21.75
N CYS A 946 17.67 7.21 20.95
CA CYS A 946 18.07 8.25 20.02
C CYS A 946 17.81 9.64 20.62
N SER A 947 18.66 10.63 20.31
CA SER A 947 18.43 12.03 20.70
C SER A 947 17.17 12.63 20.05
N ASN A 948 16.74 12.08 18.91
CA ASN A 948 15.43 12.36 18.32
C ASN A 948 14.51 11.12 18.50
N PRO A 949 13.38 11.23 19.23
CA PRO A 949 12.47 10.10 19.47
C PRO A 949 11.71 9.63 18.21
N LEU A 950 11.73 10.40 17.12
CA LEU A 950 11.18 10.00 15.83
C LEU A 950 12.18 9.13 15.02
N VAL A 951 13.39 8.91 15.51
CA VAL A 951 14.27 7.87 14.96
C VAL A 951 14.00 6.58 15.71
N GLU A 952 13.39 5.62 15.01
CA GLU A 952 13.13 4.30 15.55
C GLU A 952 14.41 3.46 15.51
N ALA A 953 14.72 2.82 16.64
CA ALA A 953 15.89 1.96 16.80
C ALA A 953 15.49 0.56 17.27
N LYS A 954 15.83 -0.48 16.50
CA LYS A 954 15.62 -1.89 16.89
C LYS A 954 16.93 -2.65 16.89
N ILE A 955 17.15 -3.44 17.94
CA ILE A 955 18.40 -4.19 18.10
C ILE A 955 18.18 -5.68 17.84
N ILE A 956 18.99 -6.21 16.92
CA ILE A 956 19.15 -7.62 16.62
C ILE A 956 20.46 -8.07 17.25
N GLN A 957 20.44 -9.20 17.97
CA GLN A 957 21.64 -9.72 18.63
C GLN A 957 21.92 -11.17 18.24
N HIS A 958 23.21 -11.46 18.05
CA HIS A 958 23.75 -12.79 17.89
C HIS A 958 25.09 -12.88 18.65
N LYS A 959 25.68 -14.08 18.76
CA LYS A 959 27.03 -14.22 19.31
C LYS A 959 28.11 -13.55 18.43
N GLU A 960 27.83 -13.35 17.15
CA GLU A 960 28.77 -12.72 16.21
C GLU A 960 28.69 -11.18 16.20
N GLY A 961 27.70 -10.57 16.87
CA GLY A 961 27.59 -9.12 16.93
C GLY A 961 26.19 -8.63 17.29
N SER A 962 25.98 -7.32 17.20
CA SER A 962 24.67 -6.68 17.29
C SER A 962 24.49 -5.71 16.13
N VAL A 963 23.28 -5.63 15.60
CA VAL A 963 22.89 -4.66 14.59
C VAL A 963 21.75 -3.83 15.17
N ILE A 964 21.84 -2.52 15.04
CA ILE A 964 20.77 -1.60 15.39
C ILE A 964 20.26 -0.99 14.08
N THR A 965 19.06 -1.38 13.65
CA THR A 965 18.41 -0.71 12.53
C THR A 965 17.91 0.65 13.02
N LEU A 966 18.13 1.68 12.22
CA LEU A 966 17.75 3.06 12.49
C LEU A 966 16.84 3.53 11.35
N VAL A 967 15.61 3.95 11.67
CA VAL A 967 14.64 4.45 10.68
C VAL A 967 14.17 5.83 11.09
N ASN A 968 14.36 6.82 10.22
CA ASN A 968 14.05 8.22 10.49
C ASN A 968 12.62 8.59 10.08
N TRP A 969 11.79 8.95 11.07
CA TRP A 969 10.42 9.45 10.91
C TRP A 969 10.29 10.94 11.26
N SER A 970 11.35 11.73 11.10
CA SER A 970 11.33 13.20 11.25
C SER A 970 11.19 13.94 9.91
N ASP A 971 11.09 15.28 9.95
CA ASP A 971 10.79 16.16 8.80
C ASP A 971 11.97 16.36 7.83
N GLY A 972 12.93 15.43 7.81
CA GLY A 972 14.16 15.49 7.04
C GLY A 972 15.33 14.77 7.73
N PRO A 973 16.56 14.91 7.21
CA PRO A 973 17.75 14.33 7.82
C PRO A 973 17.96 14.79 9.28
N VAL A 974 18.46 13.88 10.13
CA VAL A 974 18.90 14.19 11.49
C VAL A 974 20.42 14.18 11.55
N GLU A 975 21.00 15.37 11.63
CA GLU A 975 22.43 15.56 11.88
C GLU A 975 22.78 15.30 13.35
N ASP A 976 24.01 14.85 13.61
CA ASP A 976 24.54 14.60 14.96
C ASP A 976 23.63 13.72 15.86
N LEU A 977 22.86 12.80 15.25
CA LEU A 977 22.02 11.85 15.95
C LEU A 977 22.85 11.06 16.96
N THR A 978 22.50 11.21 18.24
CA THR A 978 23.13 10.45 19.32
C THR A 978 22.35 9.17 19.57
N VAL A 979 23.00 8.02 19.38
CA VAL A 979 22.45 6.68 19.67
C VAL A 979 23.12 6.13 20.93
N THR A 980 22.33 5.94 21.99
CA THR A 980 22.77 5.42 23.28
C THR A 980 22.29 3.98 23.45
N VAL A 981 23.21 3.05 23.66
CA VAL A 981 22.96 1.61 23.78
C VAL A 981 23.17 1.18 25.22
N ASN A 982 22.07 0.85 25.90
CA ASN A 982 22.03 0.45 27.31
C ASN A 982 22.14 -1.07 27.53
N VAL A 983 22.21 -1.84 26.44
CA VAL A 983 22.42 -3.29 26.49
C VAL A 983 23.90 -3.62 26.28
N ARG A 984 24.32 -4.82 26.68
CA ARG A 984 25.70 -5.26 26.51
C ARG A 984 25.97 -5.49 25.01
N THR A 985 26.99 -4.81 24.49
CA THR A 985 27.54 -5.03 23.15
C THR A 985 28.87 -5.77 23.27
N ARG A 986 29.28 -6.51 22.22
CA ARG A 986 30.51 -7.31 22.23
C ARG A 986 31.75 -6.53 21.79
N SER A 987 31.58 -5.59 20.86
CA SER A 987 32.65 -4.74 20.37
C SER A 987 32.44 -3.26 20.68
N SER A 988 33.55 -2.53 20.66
CA SER A 988 33.57 -1.06 20.65
C SER A 988 33.80 -0.47 19.27
N LYS A 989 33.98 -1.34 18.25
CA LYS A 989 33.95 -0.93 16.84
C LYS A 989 32.50 -0.75 16.42
N ALA A 990 32.25 0.27 15.63
CA ALA A 990 30.95 0.58 15.08
C ALA A 990 31.11 1.15 13.68
N TYR A 991 30.21 0.82 12.78
CA TYR A 991 30.11 1.42 11.45
C TYR A 991 28.65 1.44 11.00
N LEU A 992 28.32 2.35 10.08
CA LEU A 992 27.05 2.31 9.36
C LEU A 992 27.18 1.47 8.10
N ALA A 993 26.14 0.70 7.77
CA ALA A 993 26.12 -0.15 6.59
C ALA A 993 26.27 0.67 5.30
N SER A 994 25.65 1.86 5.23
CA SER A 994 25.82 2.81 4.11
C SER A 994 27.26 3.32 3.96
N GLY A 995 28.07 3.22 5.03
CA GLY A 995 29.41 3.76 5.09
C GLY A 995 29.54 5.20 5.55
N ALA A 996 28.42 5.84 5.89
CA ALA A 996 28.43 7.13 6.54
C ALA A 996 29.26 7.08 7.84
N PRO A 997 29.92 8.19 8.21
CA PRO A 997 30.80 8.23 9.38
C PRO A 997 30.03 7.99 10.68
N VAL A 998 30.67 7.29 11.63
CA VAL A 998 30.19 7.11 13.00
C VAL A 998 31.27 7.53 13.97
N THR A 999 30.93 8.42 14.90
CA THR A 999 31.80 8.82 16.00
C THR A 999 31.43 8.05 17.26
N VAL A 1000 32.40 7.34 17.85
CA VAL A 1000 32.23 6.66 19.14
C VAL A 1000 32.48 7.66 20.27
N VAL A 1001 31.41 8.16 20.89
CA VAL A 1001 31.47 9.17 21.98
C VAL A 1001 31.82 8.50 23.32
N SER A 1002 31.23 7.34 23.62
CA SER A 1002 31.54 6.56 24.82
C SER A 1002 31.53 5.06 24.54
N LYS A 1003 32.55 4.36 25.05
CA LYS A 1003 32.65 2.89 25.03
C LYS A 1003 32.21 2.24 26.34
N LYS A 1004 32.06 3.02 27.42
CA LYS A 1004 31.58 2.53 28.73
C LYS A 1004 30.07 2.40 28.68
N LYS A 1005 29.48 1.50 29.46
CA LYS A 1005 28.01 1.36 29.51
C LYS A 1005 27.38 2.62 30.16
N PRO A 1006 26.44 3.30 29.51
CA PRO A 1006 25.90 3.00 28.18
C PRO A 1006 26.79 3.49 27.03
N ALA A 1007 26.94 2.66 25.99
CA ALA A 1007 27.74 3.02 24.82
C ALA A 1007 27.02 4.11 24.02
N VAL A 1008 27.75 5.10 23.53
CA VAL A 1008 27.18 6.27 22.86
C VAL A 1008 27.87 6.49 21.52
N PHE A 1009 27.07 6.63 20.47
CA PHE A 1009 27.50 6.88 19.10
C PHE A 1009 26.85 8.17 18.58
N SER A 1010 27.55 8.90 17.72
CA SER A 1010 27.05 10.07 17.01
C SER A 1010 27.23 9.86 15.50
N LEU A 1011 26.17 10.13 14.73
CA LEU A 1011 26.11 9.92 13.28
C LEU A 1011 25.04 10.81 12.63
N SER A 1012 25.09 10.99 11.32
CA SER A 1012 23.99 11.62 10.56
C SER A 1012 23.11 10.54 9.93
N LEU A 1013 21.79 10.73 9.98
CA LEU A 1013 20.82 9.79 9.42
C LEU A 1013 19.82 10.53 8.54
N ASP A 1014 19.82 10.22 7.25
CA ASP A 1014 18.84 10.74 6.30
C ASP A 1014 17.52 9.96 6.38
N VAL A 1015 17.46 8.76 5.79
CA VAL A 1015 16.22 7.96 5.72
C VAL A 1015 16.24 6.77 6.66
N ALA A 1016 17.19 5.85 6.46
CA ALA A 1016 17.38 4.66 7.29
C ALA A 1016 18.78 4.07 7.08
N ASP A 1017 19.29 3.36 8.07
CA ASP A 1017 20.60 2.68 8.02
C ASP A 1017 20.69 1.61 9.13
N ALA A 1018 21.79 0.85 9.15
CA ALA A 1018 22.12 -0.08 10.22
C ALA A 1018 23.45 0.29 10.89
N LEU A 1019 23.40 0.54 12.20
CA LEU A 1019 24.59 0.65 13.04
C LEU A 1019 25.05 -0.76 13.45
N VAL A 1020 26.18 -1.20 12.89
CA VAL A 1020 26.71 -2.55 13.09
C VAL A 1020 27.80 -2.53 14.16
N LEU A 1021 27.66 -3.42 15.14
CA LEU A 1021 28.55 -3.60 16.28
C LEU A 1021 29.05 -5.06 16.27
N PRO A 1022 30.16 -5.36 15.57
CA PRO A 1022 30.64 -6.73 15.35
C PRO A 1022 31.21 -7.43 16.60
#